data_AF-A0A847NUQ3-F1
#
_entry.id   AF-A0A847NUQ3-F1
#
_cell.length_a   1.000
_cell.length_b   1.000
_cell.length_c   1.000
_cell.angle_alpha   90.00
_cell.angle_beta   90.00
_cell.angle_gamma   90.00
#
_symmetry.space_group_name_H-M   'P 1'
#
loop_
_entity.id
_entity.type
_entity.pdbx_description
1 polymer ?
#
loop_
_entity_poly.entity_id
_entity_poly.type
_entity_poly.pdbx_seq_one_letter_code
_entity_poly.pdbx_strand_id
1 'polypeptide(L)'
;MMKIALVYPKFEKFLTNNPELDSGLVKYFLGDFTTPPSLGIPILAALTPDHVDLTFIDDNSGDGIDYSIKYDLVGINCFTPQATRAFEIADNFRLNGTKVIMGGFFPSFMVEECLKHADSVNVGEGETTWREILKDAENNKLKKIYKGGCKSDPADWPIPKRSIFYNNKSYQWEEDLIQISRGCTYNCSMCAIPAHMGFKMRFKPIDRVVEELKTLKYENVYLADDSLFFTQNRIREYAIELFKSIKPLNKKYFVSSTVALNVDPEFLTLAAEAGVKNFYCTMNVDPISIKALQGDKQEQQKIIDLVKMLKDKDIRFFGSCAMGREWDDQSIADRILELYHKAGIETSEFFIFTPYPGSPHWDRLKRQNRIIDTTWKHYNGAHVVFKPANMSEQQLYEQFIKVWKEFFKSQKDVNLSSLEPSTYENGVRIVGKPLQESGVKGESVITGMGFLSPIGNSCEQLLDSLENSKSGIDRIQKLDMSHFKMKHGGEIRNFDPDEHFSRDEQELYNDKYLQHAIVAFKKALDDAGLRTEDLNDESTSIVLSTCNGGLLTGENLYRWKHGKSDKVYNEHMNLQAKYYGFGRAITSYFNLNCDLWIVTTACSSSTGAMGLAKNLIDRGYSKTVIVGGSDSMAISNIAGFDALGGTSDEPISPFSLPVGLNVGEASCFWVVEEMEKALLRKVRCYARIAGHSTGLDAHHPTAPDPRGEGVYRVLYMALNDSGYTLDEMGCINAHGTGTEVNDICETRGITRLLEDKKVPVISLKSFFGHCMGTTGILEATCNILAMRKNFIPPTINFKENRPGCDLDYVPNTKRDKEYDAFISCNSAFGGSHAAVVISKWNKPIIKKPPVNNRIVITGIGMVSSLGLGVAENLKALSNGTKNFTKDESVWQNSVNAQLAGFVPEFSSKDVNRRLDFRKLSNKISKMATSAASFSIDESGLKPNRKNADDFGVAVAISNGPPEIMHMDKVFSSGTYAADTTTFSNITANSVAGWIANILYLKGINTTLGNGPHSGLQAIAFAFDNMKLGKSKYMVAGAADEIDKQTFYNYDLLGHLYTGEKEKEYKYRPDETKKKVLGEGAAMFLMETLTDAKERSAPVFGEILGYALSCESGTFGSQCLDPQQLELTMIKALKRSELTYEEIDMVVWAPQGNVQDNKVLSVYEKYFNGKPLITNTFNTGYIESSSVVSSLGCALYCLKEGLPLWPQVTGIQSVDNIEVKGEINNILVLSSTDLGYNYSLVLNRKPIE
;
A
#
# COMPACT_ATOMS: atom_id res chain seq x y z
N MET A 1 53.51 31.70 -0.63
CA MET A 1 52.80 30.44 -0.32
C MET A 1 51.33 30.77 -0.30
N MET A 2 50.46 29.88 -0.80
CA MET A 2 49.02 30.05 -0.64
C MET A 2 48.70 29.95 0.86
N LYS A 3 47.88 30.85 1.40
CA LYS A 3 47.48 30.83 2.81
C LYS A 3 46.02 30.41 2.94
N ILE A 4 45.76 29.36 3.72
CA ILE A 4 44.41 28.81 3.89
C ILE A 4 44.04 28.64 5.36
N ALA A 5 42.74 28.70 5.64
CA ALA A 5 42.19 28.29 6.93
C ALA A 5 41.30 27.06 6.77
N LEU A 6 41.43 26.08 7.68
CA LEU A 6 40.39 25.09 7.92
C LEU A 6 39.63 25.49 9.19
N VAL A 7 38.31 25.64 9.10
CA VAL A 7 37.45 26.11 10.19
C VAL A 7 36.51 25.01 10.65
N TYR A 8 36.46 24.81 11.97
CA TYR A 8 35.43 24.01 12.66
C TYR A 8 34.49 24.97 13.42
N PRO A 9 33.23 25.15 12.97
CA PRO A 9 32.28 26.03 13.66
C PRO A 9 31.83 25.47 15.01
N LYS A 10 31.32 26.32 15.91
CA LYS A 10 30.57 25.82 17.08
C LYS A 10 29.11 25.57 16.73
N PHE A 11 28.47 24.75 17.56
CA PHE A 11 27.02 24.59 17.60
C PHE A 11 26.50 24.97 19.00
N GLU A 12 25.20 25.26 19.11
CA GLU A 12 24.61 25.58 20.42
C GLU A 12 24.66 24.35 21.33
N LYS A 13 25.22 24.53 22.53
CA LYS A 13 25.35 23.44 23.50
C LYS A 13 24.01 23.14 24.15
N PHE A 14 23.92 21.93 24.66
CA PHE A 14 22.72 21.13 24.50
C PHE A 14 21.70 21.43 25.64
N LEU A 15 22.16 21.97 26.80
CA LEU A 15 21.36 22.70 27.84
C LEU A 15 21.58 24.24 27.79
N THR A 16 22.22 24.82 26.75
CA THR A 16 22.27 26.30 26.64
C THR A 16 20.85 26.87 26.58
N ASN A 17 19.90 26.08 26.07
CA ASN A 17 18.52 26.47 25.83
C ASN A 17 17.51 25.81 26.81
N ASN A 18 17.96 25.03 27.82
CA ASN A 18 17.10 24.18 28.68
C ASN A 18 17.45 24.24 30.19
N PRO A 19 17.65 25.45 30.78
CA PRO A 19 18.25 25.68 32.11
C PRO A 19 17.64 24.86 33.26
N GLU A 20 16.38 24.44 33.16
CA GLU A 20 15.66 23.64 34.14
C GLU A 20 16.21 22.22 34.36
N LEU A 21 17.17 21.75 33.55
CA LEU A 21 17.90 20.50 33.77
C LEU A 21 19.21 20.67 34.56
N ASP A 22 19.60 21.87 34.98
CA ASP A 22 20.87 22.13 35.68
C ASP A 22 20.84 21.69 37.17
N SER A 23 20.78 20.38 37.39
CA SER A 23 20.72 19.75 38.73
C SER A 23 22.08 19.43 39.34
N GLY A 24 23.17 19.97 38.78
CA GLY A 24 24.55 19.62 39.12
C GLY A 24 24.95 18.23 38.61
N LEU A 25 24.10 17.21 38.73
CA LEU A 25 24.34 15.81 38.35
C LEU A 25 24.03 15.55 36.86
N VAL A 26 22.82 15.93 36.41
CA VAL A 26 22.40 15.92 34.98
C VAL A 26 23.31 16.78 34.12
N LYS A 27 24.06 17.70 34.74
CA LYS A 27 25.10 18.41 34.02
C LYS A 27 26.08 17.43 33.34
N TYR A 28 26.40 16.21 33.80
CA TYR A 28 27.61 15.51 33.31
C TYR A 28 27.64 15.03 31.85
N PHE A 29 26.64 14.25 31.44
CA PHE A 29 26.81 13.24 30.36
C PHE A 29 26.84 13.81 28.93
N LEU A 30 27.04 15.13 28.75
CA LEU A 30 26.14 15.86 27.88
C LEU A 30 26.71 17.10 27.14
N GLY A 31 28.01 17.37 27.14
CA GLY A 31 28.55 18.35 26.18
C GLY A 31 28.56 19.85 26.52
N ASP A 32 28.65 20.30 27.79
CA ASP A 32 29.41 21.55 28.08
C ASP A 32 30.89 21.34 27.74
N PHE A 33 31.40 20.09 27.67
CA PHE A 33 32.77 19.81 27.25
C PHE A 33 33.05 20.22 25.82
N THR A 34 34.30 20.59 25.58
CA THR A 34 34.81 20.95 24.25
C THR A 34 35.81 19.88 23.82
N THR A 35 35.49 19.14 22.77
CA THR A 35 36.34 18.10 22.16
C THR A 35 37.10 18.63 20.95
N PRO A 36 38.24 18.00 20.59
CA PRO A 36 38.88 18.25 19.30
C PRO A 36 37.95 17.89 18.12
N PRO A 37 38.17 18.47 16.93
CA PRO A 37 37.38 18.20 15.74
C PRO A 37 37.46 16.73 15.31
N SER A 38 36.42 16.24 14.63
CA SER A 38 36.45 14.93 13.98
C SER A 38 37.58 14.83 12.94
N LEU A 39 38.10 13.61 12.74
CA LEU A 39 39.37 13.36 12.05
C LEU A 39 39.44 13.85 10.59
N GLY A 40 38.32 14.25 9.97
CA GLY A 40 38.30 14.84 8.63
C GLY A 40 39.24 16.05 8.49
N ILE A 41 39.19 17.04 9.39
CA ILE A 41 40.08 18.21 9.33
C ILE A 41 41.57 17.80 9.52
N PRO A 42 41.94 17.00 10.54
CA PRO A 42 43.28 16.42 10.67
C PRO A 42 43.77 15.61 9.47
N ILE A 43 42.90 14.90 8.74
CA ILE A 43 43.26 14.18 7.52
C ILE A 43 43.50 15.17 6.36
N LEU A 44 42.62 16.15 6.15
CA LEU A 44 42.85 17.19 5.14
C LEU A 44 44.13 17.99 5.41
N ALA A 45 44.41 18.32 6.68
CA ALA A 45 45.64 19.00 7.08
C ALA A 45 46.91 18.15 6.91
N ALA A 46 46.79 16.82 6.82
CA ALA A 46 47.86 15.89 6.44
C ALA A 46 47.98 15.66 4.92
N LEU A 47 46.91 15.93 4.16
CA LEU A 47 46.88 15.88 2.69
C LEU A 47 47.32 17.20 2.02
N THR A 48 47.28 18.32 2.76
CA THR A 48 47.78 19.63 2.33
C THR A 48 49.31 19.61 2.14
N PRO A 49 49.85 20.04 0.98
CA PRO A 49 51.29 20.12 0.73
C PRO A 49 52.01 21.14 1.62
N ASP A 50 53.29 20.92 1.91
CA ASP A 50 54.12 21.78 2.78
C ASP A 50 54.36 23.21 2.23
N HIS A 51 54.05 23.47 0.95
CA HIS A 51 54.14 24.81 0.34
C HIS A 51 52.90 25.69 0.57
N VAL A 52 51.89 25.17 1.27
CA VAL A 52 50.63 25.85 1.61
C VAL A 52 50.61 26.15 3.11
N ASP A 53 50.47 27.42 3.47
CA ASP A 53 50.38 27.90 4.85
C ASP A 53 48.98 27.62 5.39
N LEU A 54 48.83 26.57 6.19
CA LEU A 54 47.55 26.11 6.74
C LEU A 54 47.38 26.54 8.19
N THR A 55 46.39 27.40 8.43
CA THR A 55 45.86 27.70 9.76
C THR A 55 44.68 26.77 10.07
N PHE A 56 44.59 26.27 11.30
CA PHE A 56 43.37 25.65 11.83
C PHE A 56 42.68 26.61 12.79
N ILE A 57 41.36 26.77 12.65
CA ILE A 57 40.54 27.66 13.47
C ILE A 57 39.39 26.84 14.06
N ASP A 58 39.26 26.81 15.38
CA ASP A 58 38.13 26.17 16.06
C ASP A 58 37.30 27.21 16.80
N ASP A 59 36.08 27.46 16.33
CA ASP A 59 35.13 28.40 16.96
C ASP A 59 34.60 27.87 18.30
N ASN A 60 34.75 26.57 18.60
CA ASN A 60 34.44 25.97 19.90
C ASN A 60 35.49 26.29 20.98
N SER A 61 36.71 26.71 20.58
CA SER A 61 37.80 27.02 21.52
C SER A 61 37.52 28.24 22.42
N GLY A 62 36.63 29.13 22.00
CA GLY A 62 36.36 30.41 22.67
C GLY A 62 37.32 31.55 22.30
N ASP A 63 38.42 31.28 21.58
CA ASP A 63 39.41 32.29 21.16
C ASP A 63 38.84 33.33 20.16
N GLY A 64 37.71 33.01 19.52
CA GLY A 64 37.07 33.84 18.51
C GLY A 64 37.63 33.60 17.10
N ILE A 65 37.13 34.37 16.12
CA ILE A 65 37.58 34.31 14.73
C ILE A 65 38.00 35.72 14.31
N ASP A 66 39.28 35.90 14.04
CA ASP A 66 39.79 37.14 13.46
C ASP A 66 39.58 37.18 11.95
N TYR A 67 38.44 37.75 11.55
CA TYR A 67 38.09 37.96 10.14
C TYR A 67 38.98 39.01 9.43
N SER A 68 39.83 39.75 10.14
CA SER A 68 40.77 40.71 9.51
C SER A 68 41.95 40.01 8.81
N ILE A 69 42.27 38.77 9.21
CA ILE A 69 43.29 37.95 8.57
C ILE A 69 42.80 37.53 7.19
N LYS A 70 43.50 37.97 6.15
CA LYS A 70 43.25 37.52 4.77
C LYS A 70 43.81 36.11 4.54
N TYR A 71 43.01 35.31 3.86
CA TYR A 71 43.35 33.98 3.35
C TYR A 71 43.02 33.93 1.85
N ASP A 72 43.69 33.05 1.11
CA ASP A 72 43.37 32.77 -0.29
C ASP A 72 42.16 31.81 -0.39
N LEU A 73 41.99 30.92 0.61
CA LEU A 73 40.85 30.01 0.74
C LEU A 73 40.53 29.71 2.21
N VAL A 74 39.25 29.71 2.55
CA VAL A 74 38.72 29.22 3.83
C VAL A 74 37.86 27.97 3.57
N GLY A 75 38.25 26.84 4.13
CA GLY A 75 37.50 25.59 4.10
C GLY A 75 36.74 25.35 5.40
N ILE A 76 35.41 25.36 5.36
CA ILE A 76 34.56 25.14 6.53
C ILE A 76 33.99 23.72 6.49
N ASN A 77 34.30 22.91 7.49
CA ASN A 77 33.75 21.55 7.62
C ASN A 77 32.66 21.52 8.70
N CYS A 78 31.43 21.15 8.34
CA CYS A 78 30.31 21.15 9.28
C CYS A 78 29.29 20.01 9.14
N PHE A 79 28.63 19.72 10.26
CA PHE A 79 27.41 18.90 10.34
C PHE A 79 26.22 19.77 10.83
N THR A 80 24.99 19.27 10.75
CA THR A 80 23.76 20.09 10.79
C THR A 80 23.67 21.12 11.93
N PRO A 81 23.96 20.79 13.21
CA PRO A 81 23.90 21.75 14.32
C PRO A 81 24.78 22.98 14.15
N GLN A 82 25.88 22.83 13.42
CA GLN A 82 26.85 23.90 13.15
C GLN A 82 26.42 24.78 11.97
N ALA A 83 25.43 24.38 11.15
CA ALA A 83 25.22 24.97 9.83
C ALA A 83 24.86 26.48 9.88
N THR A 84 23.99 26.91 10.79
CA THR A 84 23.68 28.35 10.99
C THR A 84 24.95 29.16 11.26
N ARG A 85 25.82 28.68 12.16
CA ARG A 85 27.08 29.33 12.50
C ARG A 85 28.11 29.23 11.37
N ALA A 86 28.11 28.13 10.62
CA ALA A 86 28.96 27.96 9.45
C ALA A 86 28.64 28.99 8.35
N PHE A 87 27.36 29.32 8.16
CA PHE A 87 26.92 30.38 7.24
C PHE A 87 27.39 31.76 7.69
N GLU A 88 27.23 32.12 8.97
CA GLU A 88 27.75 33.38 9.53
C GLU A 88 29.26 33.53 9.25
N ILE A 89 30.04 32.48 9.51
CA ILE A 89 31.50 32.48 9.29
C ILE A 89 31.82 32.65 7.81
N ALA A 90 31.11 31.93 6.93
CA ALA A 90 31.31 31.98 5.49
C ALA A 90 31.06 33.38 4.91
N ASP A 91 29.94 34.02 5.29
CA ASP A 91 29.61 35.36 4.81
C ASP A 91 30.57 36.43 5.33
N ASN A 92 31.01 36.37 6.58
CA ASN A 92 31.99 37.31 7.11
C ASN A 92 33.34 37.24 6.36
N PHE A 93 33.83 36.05 6.02
CA PHE A 93 35.04 35.92 5.19
C PHE A 93 34.83 36.42 3.75
N ARG A 94 33.66 36.16 3.14
CA ARG A 94 33.34 36.63 1.78
C ARG A 94 33.17 38.14 1.69
N LEU A 95 32.59 38.78 2.70
CA LEU A 95 32.52 40.25 2.82
C LEU A 95 33.92 40.88 2.82
N ASN A 96 34.91 40.21 3.41
CA ASN A 96 36.32 40.62 3.38
C ASN A 96 37.08 40.16 2.12
N GLY A 97 36.37 39.64 1.10
CA GLY A 97 36.90 39.25 -0.21
C GLY A 97 37.60 37.90 -0.25
N THR A 98 37.51 37.10 0.81
CA THR A 98 38.13 35.77 0.90
C THR A 98 37.23 34.70 0.25
N LYS A 99 37.81 33.74 -0.46
CA LYS A 99 37.07 32.62 -1.05
C LYS A 99 36.70 31.58 0.00
N VAL A 100 35.47 31.09 -0.03
CA VAL A 100 34.97 30.09 0.94
C VAL A 100 34.48 28.83 0.25
N ILE A 101 34.92 27.66 0.73
CA ILE A 101 34.37 26.35 0.39
C ILE A 101 33.78 25.67 1.64
N MET A 102 32.60 25.08 1.51
CA MET A 102 31.96 24.28 2.57
C MET A 102 32.00 22.78 2.28
N GLY A 103 32.14 21.96 3.31
CA GLY A 103 32.17 20.50 3.19
C GLY A 103 31.71 19.79 4.47
N GLY A 104 31.68 18.46 4.43
CA GLY A 104 31.16 17.64 5.52
C GLY A 104 29.74 17.15 5.27
N PHE A 105 29.09 16.65 6.33
CA PHE A 105 27.76 16.03 6.23
C PHE A 105 26.69 16.99 5.73
N PHE A 106 26.51 18.13 6.40
CA PHE A 106 25.43 19.04 6.06
C PHE A 106 25.58 19.67 4.66
N PRO A 107 26.76 20.18 4.26
CA PRO A 107 26.93 20.72 2.90
C PRO A 107 26.79 19.68 1.79
N SER A 108 26.98 18.39 2.08
CA SER A 108 26.76 17.32 1.09
C SER A 108 25.28 17.09 0.77
N PHE A 109 24.35 17.45 1.67
CA PHE A 109 22.90 17.28 1.46
C PHE A 109 22.18 18.61 1.22
N MET A 110 22.66 19.71 1.79
CA MET A 110 22.07 21.06 1.69
C MET A 110 22.90 21.98 0.79
N VAL A 111 23.32 21.45 -0.37
CA VAL A 111 24.24 22.10 -1.33
C VAL A 111 23.75 23.48 -1.77
N GLU A 112 22.49 23.59 -2.17
CA GLU A 112 21.88 24.84 -2.68
C GLU A 112 21.78 25.93 -1.60
N GLU A 113 21.71 25.53 -0.34
CA GLU A 113 21.70 26.46 0.79
C GLU A 113 23.10 26.94 1.12
N CYS A 114 24.07 26.02 1.19
CA CYS A 114 25.48 26.37 1.37
C CYS A 114 26.01 27.27 0.24
N LEU A 115 25.54 27.10 -1.00
CA LEU A 115 25.90 27.95 -2.15
C LEU A 115 25.37 29.40 -2.10
N LYS A 116 24.50 29.74 -1.13
CA LYS A 116 24.16 31.14 -0.83
C LYS A 116 25.31 31.80 -0.06
N HIS A 117 25.91 31.03 0.85
CA HIS A 117 26.88 31.48 1.85
C HIS A 117 28.35 31.20 1.47
N ALA A 118 28.62 30.35 0.46
CA ALA A 118 29.96 29.97 0.02
C ALA A 118 30.16 30.09 -1.50
N ASP A 119 31.40 30.25 -1.95
CA ASP A 119 31.76 30.21 -3.38
C ASP A 119 31.72 28.78 -3.95
N SER A 120 31.86 27.77 -3.08
CA SER A 120 31.98 26.37 -3.48
C SER A 120 31.48 25.41 -2.41
N VAL A 121 31.05 24.21 -2.81
CA VAL A 121 30.65 23.12 -1.91
C VAL A 121 31.33 21.81 -2.34
N ASN A 122 31.85 21.04 -1.39
CA ASN A 122 32.30 19.67 -1.60
C ASN A 122 31.26 18.65 -1.10
N VAL A 123 30.79 17.79 -2.00
CA VAL A 123 29.81 16.74 -1.74
C VAL A 123 30.50 15.38 -1.56
N GLY A 124 30.35 14.78 -0.37
CA GLY A 124 30.97 13.52 0.02
C GLY A 124 32.39 13.66 0.58
N GLU A 125 33.19 12.60 0.43
CA GLU A 125 34.51 12.42 1.05
C GLU A 125 35.57 13.37 0.44
N GLY A 126 35.90 14.43 1.19
CA GLY A 126 36.80 15.51 0.75
C GLY A 126 38.25 15.10 0.54
N GLU A 127 38.69 13.98 1.12
CA GLU A 127 40.03 13.41 0.93
C GLU A 127 40.34 13.20 -0.57
N THR A 128 39.32 12.87 -1.36
CA THR A 128 39.44 12.57 -2.79
C THR A 128 39.51 13.81 -3.69
N THR A 129 39.01 14.96 -3.22
CA THR A 129 38.92 16.22 -3.98
C THR A 129 39.89 17.30 -3.49
N TRP A 130 40.46 17.18 -2.28
CA TRP A 130 41.23 18.25 -1.64
C TRP A 130 42.40 18.77 -2.47
N ARG A 131 43.15 17.89 -3.13
CA ARG A 131 44.26 18.28 -4.04
C ARG A 131 43.78 19.01 -5.29
N GLU A 132 42.56 18.74 -5.76
CA GLU A 132 41.93 19.48 -6.87
C GLU A 132 41.46 20.86 -6.40
N ILE A 133 40.79 20.92 -5.25
CA ILE A 133 40.30 22.16 -4.62
C ILE A 133 41.43 23.16 -4.39
N LEU A 134 42.56 22.72 -3.79
CA LEU A 134 43.72 23.58 -3.55
C LEU A 134 44.30 24.10 -4.87
N LYS A 135 44.50 23.23 -5.87
CA LYS A 135 45.03 23.62 -7.18
C LYS A 135 44.11 24.60 -7.93
N ASP A 136 42.80 24.38 -7.90
CA ASP A 136 41.84 25.29 -8.51
C ASP A 136 41.80 26.64 -7.77
N ALA A 137 41.98 26.66 -6.46
CA ALA A 137 42.08 27.90 -5.68
C ALA A 137 43.39 28.68 -5.96
N GLU A 138 44.56 28.01 -6.01
CA GLU A 138 45.83 28.60 -6.46
C GLU A 138 45.72 29.25 -7.86
N ASN A 139 44.85 28.71 -8.71
CA ASN A 139 44.60 29.19 -10.08
C ASN A 139 43.39 30.14 -10.20
N ASN A 140 42.72 30.50 -9.10
CA ASN A 140 41.47 31.28 -9.04
C ASN A 140 40.36 30.74 -9.99
N LYS A 141 40.16 29.42 -9.98
CA LYS A 141 39.25 28.65 -10.87
C LYS A 141 38.33 27.70 -10.09
N LEU A 142 38.05 28.00 -8.82
CA LEU A 142 37.18 27.21 -7.95
C LEU A 142 35.83 26.88 -8.61
N LYS A 143 35.50 25.59 -8.61
CA LYS A 143 34.23 25.06 -9.12
C LYS A 143 33.15 25.20 -8.05
N LYS A 144 31.94 25.65 -8.43
CA LYS A 144 30.80 25.73 -7.49
C LYS A 144 30.54 24.42 -6.73
N ILE A 145 30.71 23.26 -7.38
CA ILE A 145 30.50 21.96 -6.74
C ILE A 145 31.67 21.01 -7.06
N TYR A 146 32.31 20.50 -6.01
CA TYR A 146 33.22 19.36 -6.05
C TYR A 146 32.48 18.10 -5.59
N LYS A 147 32.82 16.94 -6.18
CA LYS A 147 32.11 15.67 -5.94
C LYS A 147 33.08 14.56 -5.56
N GLY A 148 33.39 14.43 -4.27
CA GLY A 148 34.19 13.31 -3.77
C GLY A 148 33.42 11.99 -3.73
N GLY A 149 32.13 12.06 -3.37
CA GLY A 149 31.28 10.87 -3.22
C GLY A 149 31.80 9.93 -2.11
N CYS A 150 31.67 8.62 -2.31
CA CYS A 150 32.08 7.59 -1.36
C CYS A 150 33.18 6.67 -1.97
N LYS A 151 34.38 7.23 -2.13
CA LYS A 151 35.52 6.62 -2.86
C LYS A 151 36.87 6.63 -2.12
N SER A 152 36.96 7.29 -0.96
CA SER A 152 38.17 7.37 -0.13
C SER A 152 38.55 5.99 0.44
N ASP A 153 39.71 5.43 0.10
CA ASP A 153 40.15 4.15 0.69
C ASP A 153 40.90 4.38 2.01
N PRO A 154 40.48 3.78 3.15
CA PRO A 154 41.19 3.90 4.43
C PRO A 154 42.64 3.38 4.42
N ALA A 155 43.04 2.58 3.44
CA ALA A 155 44.43 2.18 3.24
C ALA A 155 45.33 3.36 2.81
N ASP A 156 44.80 4.27 1.97
CA ASP A 156 45.54 5.40 1.39
C ASP A 156 45.61 6.62 2.33
N TRP A 157 44.95 6.59 3.49
CA TRP A 157 44.92 7.72 4.41
C TRP A 157 46.30 7.99 5.03
N PRO A 158 46.75 9.26 5.07
CA PRO A 158 47.90 9.65 5.88
C PRO A 158 47.56 9.51 7.37
N ILE A 159 48.57 9.52 8.24
CA ILE A 159 48.35 9.66 9.68
C ILE A 159 47.77 11.07 9.92
N PRO A 160 46.58 11.22 10.53
CA PRO A 160 45.92 12.50 10.74
C PRO A 160 46.79 13.46 11.57
N LYS A 161 46.89 14.73 11.13
CA LYS A 161 47.79 15.76 11.69
C LYS A 161 47.26 16.36 13.00
N ARG A 162 47.04 15.52 14.03
CA ARG A 162 46.45 15.90 15.34
C ARG A 162 47.20 17.01 16.08
N SER A 163 48.47 17.24 15.73
CA SER A 163 49.26 18.37 16.23
C SER A 163 48.66 19.76 15.98
N ILE A 164 47.73 19.91 15.02
CA ILE A 164 46.99 21.18 14.81
C ILE A 164 46.07 21.54 15.99
N PHE A 165 45.68 20.57 16.82
CA PHE A 165 44.72 20.77 17.90
C PHE A 165 45.26 20.35 19.29
N TYR A 166 46.23 19.42 19.38
CA TYR A 166 46.80 18.92 20.64
C TYR A 166 47.35 19.99 21.63
N ASN A 167 47.64 21.20 21.16
CA ASN A 167 48.18 22.31 21.95
C ASN A 167 47.13 23.35 22.37
N ASN A 168 45.88 23.24 21.89
CA ASN A 168 44.80 24.14 22.28
C ASN A 168 44.30 23.76 23.69
N LYS A 169 44.31 24.73 24.59
CA LYS A 169 43.99 24.53 26.02
C LYS A 169 42.49 24.51 26.33
N SER A 170 41.64 24.81 25.34
CA SER A 170 40.19 24.81 25.49
C SER A 170 39.56 23.43 25.28
N TYR A 171 40.32 22.43 24.85
CA TYR A 171 39.85 21.04 24.83
C TYR A 171 39.94 20.41 26.22
N GLN A 172 38.84 19.80 26.66
CA GLN A 172 38.67 19.27 28.02
C GLN A 172 38.53 17.74 27.97
N TRP A 173 39.55 17.10 27.38
CA TRP A 173 39.47 15.72 26.89
C TRP A 173 40.87 15.08 26.77
N GLU A 174 41.08 13.93 27.43
CA GLU A 174 42.37 13.20 27.47
C GLU A 174 42.29 11.79 26.84
N GLU A 175 41.59 11.69 25.70
CA GLU A 175 41.48 10.45 24.91
C GLU A 175 41.73 10.73 23.43
N ASP A 176 42.39 9.83 22.72
CA ASP A 176 42.64 9.99 21.29
C ASP A 176 41.58 9.28 20.44
N LEU A 177 40.99 9.98 19.48
CA LEU A 177 40.08 9.38 18.50
C LEU A 177 40.91 8.73 17.38
N ILE A 178 40.61 7.49 17.01
CA ILE A 178 41.08 6.82 15.78
C ILE A 178 39.89 6.29 14.99
N GLN A 179 39.99 6.33 13.66
CA GLN A 179 39.00 5.75 12.77
C GLN A 179 39.62 4.59 11.96
N ILE A 180 39.01 3.42 12.09
CA ILE A 180 39.44 2.15 11.54
C ILE A 180 38.57 1.68 10.36
N SER A 181 37.44 2.33 10.10
CA SER A 181 36.58 2.03 8.94
C SER A 181 35.95 3.28 8.29
N ARG A 182 35.30 3.09 7.13
CA ARG A 182 34.54 4.13 6.41
C ARG A 182 33.33 3.52 5.71
N GLY A 183 32.18 4.21 5.78
CA GLY A 183 30.88 3.71 5.33
C GLY A 183 30.17 2.88 6.40
N CYS A 184 28.94 2.45 6.13
CA CYS A 184 28.19 1.56 7.02
C CYS A 184 27.16 0.72 6.23
N THR A 185 27.03 -0.57 6.54
CA THR A 185 26.05 -1.48 5.90
C THR A 185 24.62 -1.30 6.41
N TYR A 186 24.41 -0.57 7.51
CA TYR A 186 23.10 -0.38 8.14
C TYR A 186 22.53 1.01 7.85
N ASN A 187 21.29 1.06 7.35
CA ASN A 187 20.57 2.30 7.06
C ASN A 187 19.69 2.76 8.25
N CYS A 188 20.31 2.94 9.43
CA CYS A 188 19.62 3.37 10.65
C CYS A 188 18.95 4.73 10.45
N SER A 189 17.71 4.91 10.94
CA SER A 189 16.86 6.05 10.53
C SER A 189 17.37 7.45 10.86
N MET A 190 18.20 7.59 11.91
CA MET A 190 18.90 8.82 12.30
C MET A 190 20.15 9.12 11.47
N CYS A 191 20.68 8.13 10.76
CA CYS A 191 22.08 8.08 10.37
C CYS A 191 22.27 8.45 8.90
N ALA A 192 23.04 9.52 8.66
CA ALA A 192 23.43 9.95 7.32
C ALA A 192 24.74 9.29 6.81
N ILE A 193 25.42 8.46 7.63
CA ILE A 193 26.71 7.82 7.26
C ILE A 193 26.59 7.01 5.95
N PRO A 194 25.56 6.16 5.72
CA PRO A 194 25.48 5.40 4.47
C PRO A 194 25.23 6.28 3.24
N ALA A 195 24.54 7.41 3.40
CA ALA A 195 24.26 8.37 2.33
C ALA A 195 25.49 9.24 1.97
N HIS A 196 26.35 9.54 2.95
CA HIS A 196 27.58 10.35 2.76
C HIS A 196 28.80 9.49 2.40
N MET A 197 29.04 8.45 3.20
CA MET A 197 30.21 7.56 3.16
C MET A 197 29.90 6.19 2.53
N GLY A 198 28.70 6.00 1.97
CA GLY A 198 28.34 4.80 1.22
C GLY A 198 28.00 3.57 2.08
N PHE A 199 27.26 2.65 1.46
CA PHE A 199 26.71 1.43 2.08
C PHE A 199 27.72 0.28 2.22
N LYS A 200 29.01 0.52 1.98
CA LYS A 200 30.07 -0.51 2.03
C LYS A 200 31.11 -0.18 3.09
N MET A 201 31.22 -1.06 4.08
CA MET A 201 32.33 -1.09 5.03
C MET A 201 33.67 -1.26 4.30
N ARG A 202 34.47 -0.18 4.29
CA ARG A 202 35.89 -0.17 3.95
C ARG A 202 36.68 -0.14 5.25
N PHE A 203 37.78 -0.88 5.34
CA PHE A 203 38.58 -1.04 6.56
C PHE A 203 40.01 -0.56 6.34
N LYS A 204 40.59 0.07 7.35
CA LYS A 204 42.01 0.40 7.36
C LYS A 204 42.83 -0.87 7.61
N PRO A 205 43.93 -1.14 6.90
CA PRO A 205 44.79 -2.29 7.18
C PRO A 205 45.27 -2.30 8.65
N ILE A 206 45.27 -3.47 9.30
CA ILE A 206 45.44 -3.58 10.76
C ILE A 206 46.85 -3.18 11.21
N ASP A 207 47.87 -3.42 10.38
CA ASP A 207 49.22 -2.87 10.52
C ASP A 207 49.19 -1.33 10.56
N ARG A 208 48.47 -0.69 9.64
CA ARG A 208 48.32 0.78 9.55
C ARG A 208 47.52 1.35 10.73
N VAL A 209 46.59 0.58 11.30
CA VAL A 209 45.91 0.92 12.57
C VAL A 209 46.88 0.82 13.74
N VAL A 210 47.66 -0.26 13.85
CA VAL A 210 48.67 -0.46 14.90
C VAL A 210 49.81 0.56 14.82
N GLU A 211 50.21 1.00 13.63
CA GLU A 211 51.13 2.13 13.44
C GLU A 211 50.54 3.43 13.98
N GLU A 212 49.32 3.79 13.58
CA GLU A 212 48.68 5.02 14.03
C GLU A 212 48.45 5.03 15.55
N LEU A 213 47.99 3.91 16.14
CA LEU A 213 47.81 3.76 17.58
C LEU A 213 49.10 4.06 18.37
N LYS A 214 50.29 3.74 17.84
CA LYS A 214 51.58 4.05 18.48
C LYS A 214 51.93 5.55 18.45
N THR A 215 51.27 6.34 17.62
CA THR A 215 51.47 7.81 17.51
C THR A 215 50.49 8.63 18.37
N LEU A 216 49.51 7.97 19.01
CA LEU A 216 48.51 8.62 19.85
C LEU A 216 49.09 9.03 21.20
N LYS A 217 48.81 10.28 21.59
CA LYS A 217 49.35 10.99 22.76
C LYS A 217 48.85 10.37 24.07
N TYR A 218 47.60 9.95 24.13
CA TYR A 218 46.95 9.49 25.37
C TYR A 218 46.88 7.96 25.49
N GLU A 219 46.75 7.43 26.72
CA GLU A 219 46.52 6.00 26.96
C GLU A 219 45.11 5.56 26.59
N ASN A 220 44.12 6.45 26.77
CA ASN A 220 42.73 6.23 26.41
C ASN A 220 42.55 6.50 24.91
N VAL A 221 41.86 5.61 24.20
CA VAL A 221 41.61 5.72 22.77
C VAL A 221 40.16 5.36 22.46
N TYR A 222 39.46 6.26 21.76
CA TYR A 222 38.14 5.97 21.20
C TYR A 222 38.30 5.39 19.79
N LEU A 223 37.85 4.14 19.61
CA LEU A 223 37.65 3.54 18.29
C LEU A 223 36.33 4.10 17.72
N ALA A 224 36.41 5.15 16.91
CA ALA A 224 35.29 5.96 16.47
C ALA A 224 34.49 5.33 15.30
N ASP A 225 34.08 4.07 15.49
CA ASP A 225 33.41 3.23 14.49
C ASP A 225 32.34 2.34 15.15
N ASP A 226 31.09 2.82 15.19
CA ASP A 226 29.92 2.20 15.87
C ASP A 226 29.57 0.76 15.39
N SER A 227 30.25 0.30 14.36
CA SER A 227 30.00 -0.93 13.62
C SER A 227 30.92 -2.09 14.01
N LEU A 228 31.98 -1.86 14.79
CA LEU A 228 33.02 -2.87 15.07
C LEU A 228 32.48 -4.17 15.70
N PHE A 229 31.37 -4.08 16.43
CA PHE A 229 30.73 -5.22 17.10
C PHE A 229 29.54 -5.82 16.32
N PHE A 230 29.24 -5.36 15.10
CA PHE A 230 28.14 -5.90 14.29
C PHE A 230 28.38 -7.36 13.85
N THR A 231 27.29 -8.11 13.64
CA THR A 231 27.30 -9.58 13.52
C THR A 231 27.77 -10.14 12.18
N GLN A 232 28.14 -9.32 11.19
CA GLN A 232 28.64 -9.82 9.91
C GLN A 232 30.04 -10.44 10.06
N ASN A 233 30.23 -11.64 9.51
CA ASN A 233 31.50 -12.39 9.58
C ASN A 233 32.74 -11.54 9.24
N ARG A 234 32.75 -10.82 8.10
CA ARG A 234 33.87 -9.94 7.70
C ARG A 234 34.22 -8.86 8.74
N ILE A 235 33.24 -8.38 9.48
CA ILE A 235 33.44 -7.39 10.55
C ILE A 235 33.98 -8.09 11.81
N ARG A 236 33.39 -9.23 12.20
CA ARG A 236 33.85 -10.04 13.35
C ARG A 236 35.27 -10.60 13.13
N GLU A 237 35.61 -11.02 11.92
CA GLU A 237 36.94 -11.47 11.51
C GLU A 237 37.97 -10.35 11.69
N TYR A 238 37.71 -9.19 11.08
CA TYR A 238 38.55 -7.99 11.21
C TYR A 238 38.67 -7.53 12.67
N ALA A 239 37.58 -7.55 13.45
CA ALA A 239 37.60 -7.20 14.86
C ALA A 239 38.41 -8.19 15.71
N ILE A 240 38.29 -9.49 15.46
CA ILE A 240 39.09 -10.53 16.13
C ILE A 240 40.59 -10.37 15.83
N GLU A 241 40.96 -10.09 14.57
CA GLU A 241 42.34 -9.84 14.18
C GLU A 241 42.88 -8.53 14.77
N LEU A 242 42.07 -7.47 14.74
CA LEU A 242 42.40 -6.18 15.35
C LEU A 242 42.63 -6.32 16.86
N PHE A 243 41.71 -6.92 17.61
CA PHE A 243 41.85 -7.10 19.06
C PHE A 243 43.10 -7.92 19.41
N LYS A 244 43.42 -8.98 18.65
CA LYS A 244 44.67 -9.72 18.81
C LYS A 244 45.92 -8.86 18.55
N SER A 245 45.88 -7.99 17.54
CA SER A 245 47.01 -7.14 17.14
C SER A 245 47.21 -5.90 18.01
N ILE A 246 46.17 -5.36 18.65
CA ILE A 246 46.27 -4.19 19.55
C ILE A 246 46.50 -4.57 21.02
N LYS A 247 46.16 -5.79 21.44
CA LYS A 247 46.40 -6.31 22.81
C LYS A 247 47.83 -6.05 23.35
N PRO A 248 48.92 -6.19 22.56
CA PRO A 248 50.27 -5.88 23.04
C PRO A 248 50.58 -4.40 23.28
N LEU A 249 49.69 -3.47 22.90
CA LEU A 249 49.91 -2.01 23.02
C LEU A 249 49.56 -1.46 24.42
N ASN A 250 48.85 -2.23 25.26
CA ASN A 250 48.47 -1.87 26.63
C ASN A 250 47.78 -0.50 26.77
N LYS A 251 46.99 -0.10 25.76
CA LYS A 251 46.11 1.09 25.80
C LYS A 251 44.71 0.71 26.27
N LYS A 252 43.92 1.70 26.68
CA LYS A 252 42.53 1.55 27.15
C LYS A 252 41.59 1.98 26.02
N TYR A 253 40.67 1.12 25.63
CA TYR A 253 39.78 1.37 24.49
C TYR A 253 38.34 1.66 24.93
N PHE A 254 37.82 2.80 24.44
CA PHE A 254 36.41 3.11 24.38
C PHE A 254 35.88 2.65 23.02
N VAL A 255 34.72 1.99 23.00
CA VAL A 255 34.08 1.49 21.76
C VAL A 255 32.59 1.82 21.78
N SER A 256 32.00 2.03 20.61
CA SER A 256 30.58 2.30 20.43
C SER A 256 29.88 1.19 19.63
N SER A 257 28.60 0.94 19.93
CA SER A 257 27.68 0.18 19.07
C SER A 257 26.20 0.36 19.48
N THR A 258 25.34 -0.58 19.10
CA THR A 258 23.93 -0.70 19.54
C THR A 258 23.71 -2.07 20.19
N VAL A 259 22.54 -2.36 20.78
CA VAL A 259 22.31 -3.64 21.48
C VAL A 259 22.32 -4.84 20.52
N ALA A 260 22.06 -4.62 19.23
CA ALA A 260 22.08 -5.63 18.17
C ALA A 260 23.51 -6.02 17.72
N LEU A 261 24.34 -6.49 18.66
CA LEU A 261 25.78 -6.75 18.49
C LEU A 261 26.19 -8.23 18.72
N ASN A 262 27.45 -8.57 18.45
CA ASN A 262 28.08 -9.85 18.80
C ASN A 262 28.22 -10.02 20.33
N VAL A 263 27.15 -10.42 21.02
CA VAL A 263 27.15 -10.70 22.48
C VAL A 263 27.82 -12.05 22.85
N ASP A 264 28.68 -12.57 21.98
CA ASP A 264 29.43 -13.81 22.14
C ASP A 264 30.43 -13.71 23.32
N PRO A 265 30.31 -14.54 24.38
CA PRO A 265 31.17 -14.47 25.55
C PRO A 265 32.67 -14.64 25.26
N GLU A 266 33.06 -15.38 24.22
CA GLU A 266 34.47 -15.51 23.83
C GLU A 266 34.98 -14.23 23.18
N PHE A 267 34.22 -13.66 22.24
CA PHE A 267 34.53 -12.39 21.58
C PHE A 267 34.56 -11.22 22.58
N LEU A 268 33.63 -11.16 23.53
CA LEU A 268 33.64 -10.16 24.60
C LEU A 268 34.84 -10.34 25.56
N THR A 269 35.32 -11.57 25.75
CA THR A 269 36.55 -11.84 26.52
C THR A 269 37.78 -11.35 25.76
N LEU A 270 37.87 -11.63 24.46
CA LEU A 270 38.94 -11.11 23.60
C LEU A 270 38.98 -9.57 23.57
N ALA A 271 37.82 -8.91 23.53
CA ALA A 271 37.72 -7.46 23.62
C ALA A 271 38.23 -6.91 24.97
N ALA A 272 37.82 -7.51 26.09
CA ALA A 272 38.31 -7.15 27.42
C ALA A 272 39.84 -7.33 27.54
N GLU A 273 40.34 -8.48 27.07
CA GLU A 273 41.77 -8.80 27.05
C GLU A 273 42.59 -7.88 26.14
N ALA A 274 41.99 -7.30 25.09
CA ALA A 274 42.63 -6.33 24.21
C ALA A 274 42.63 -4.90 24.76
N GLY A 275 42.04 -4.67 25.95
CA GLY A 275 42.01 -3.39 26.63
C GLY A 275 40.72 -2.59 26.48
N VAL A 276 39.64 -3.16 25.94
CA VAL A 276 38.33 -2.49 25.95
C VAL A 276 37.85 -2.31 27.39
N LYS A 277 37.44 -1.10 27.74
CA LYS A 277 37.01 -0.71 29.11
C LYS A 277 35.66 0.00 29.16
N ASN A 278 35.28 0.73 28.12
CA ASN A 278 33.97 1.39 28.01
C ASN A 278 33.26 0.92 26.74
N PHE A 279 31.99 0.54 26.87
CA PHE A 279 31.10 0.13 25.80
C PHE A 279 29.89 1.06 25.74
N TYR A 280 29.94 2.02 24.82
CA TYR A 280 28.85 2.94 24.55
C TYR A 280 27.80 2.25 23.68
N CYS A 281 26.56 2.23 24.12
CA CYS A 281 25.49 1.48 23.49
C CYS A 281 24.29 2.39 23.23
N THR A 282 24.10 2.78 21.97
CA THR A 282 22.94 3.55 21.56
C THR A 282 21.70 2.65 21.58
N MET A 283 20.65 3.11 22.27
CA MET A 283 19.44 2.38 22.62
C MET A 283 18.17 3.14 22.20
N ASN A 284 17.05 2.43 22.07
CA ASN A 284 15.86 2.84 21.31
C ASN A 284 16.20 3.29 19.87
N VAL A 285 17.27 2.72 19.30
CA VAL A 285 17.66 2.92 17.90
C VAL A 285 17.69 1.59 17.13
N ASP A 286 18.08 0.51 17.82
CA ASP A 286 18.07 -0.86 17.31
C ASP A 286 16.84 -1.66 17.76
N PRO A 287 16.48 -2.77 17.08
CA PRO A 287 15.27 -3.52 17.38
C PRO A 287 15.18 -4.15 18.78
N ILE A 288 16.29 -4.45 19.46
CA ILE A 288 16.27 -5.06 20.80
C ILE A 288 15.93 -4.00 21.83
N SER A 289 16.65 -2.88 21.83
CA SER A 289 16.42 -1.79 22.77
C SER A 289 15.06 -1.11 22.57
N ILE A 290 14.58 -0.98 21.32
CA ILE A 290 13.21 -0.55 21.02
C ILE A 290 12.17 -1.43 21.73
N LYS A 291 12.22 -2.75 21.52
CA LYS A 291 11.24 -3.69 22.09
C LYS A 291 11.28 -3.74 23.61
N ALA A 292 12.48 -3.75 24.20
CA ALA A 292 12.66 -3.78 25.65
C ALA A 292 11.92 -2.60 26.32
N LEU A 293 12.00 -1.41 25.72
CA LEU A 293 11.33 -0.20 26.17
C LEU A 293 9.84 -0.15 25.78
N GLN A 294 9.41 -0.90 24.77
CA GLN A 294 7.99 -1.19 24.51
C GLN A 294 7.36 -2.18 25.52
N GLY A 295 8.16 -2.76 26.43
CA GLY A 295 7.71 -3.65 27.51
C GLY A 295 8.03 -5.13 27.31
N ASP A 296 8.80 -5.50 26.27
CA ASP A 296 9.19 -6.89 25.99
C ASP A 296 10.16 -7.42 27.05
N LYS A 297 9.67 -8.22 27.99
CA LYS A 297 10.45 -8.78 29.09
C LYS A 297 11.62 -9.66 28.63
N GLN A 298 11.57 -10.27 27.43
CA GLN A 298 12.68 -11.08 26.93
C GLN A 298 13.81 -10.20 26.40
N GLU A 299 13.48 -9.14 25.66
CA GLU A 299 14.47 -8.18 25.17
C GLU A 299 15.02 -7.30 26.31
N GLN A 300 14.19 -6.99 27.32
CA GLN A 300 14.66 -6.45 28.62
C GLN A 300 15.70 -7.40 29.25
N GLN A 301 15.41 -8.70 29.33
CA GLN A 301 16.34 -9.67 29.90
C GLN A 301 17.66 -9.76 29.13
N LYS A 302 17.66 -9.71 27.79
CA LYS A 302 18.91 -9.68 27.00
C LYS A 302 19.77 -8.45 27.32
N ILE A 303 19.16 -7.29 27.60
CA ILE A 303 19.90 -6.09 28.02
C ILE A 303 20.45 -6.27 29.44
N ILE A 304 19.65 -6.80 30.37
CA ILE A 304 20.10 -7.14 31.74
C ILE A 304 21.30 -8.11 31.68
N ASP A 305 21.21 -9.16 30.88
CA ASP A 305 22.26 -10.17 30.70
C ASP A 305 23.51 -9.60 30.01
N LEU A 306 23.36 -8.74 29.00
CA LEU A 306 24.49 -8.08 28.33
C LEU A 306 25.23 -7.11 29.26
N VAL A 307 24.50 -6.23 29.95
CA VAL A 307 25.09 -5.29 30.92
C VAL A 307 25.85 -6.05 32.00
N LYS A 308 25.28 -7.16 32.49
CA LYS A 308 25.95 -8.06 33.42
C LYS A 308 27.20 -8.71 32.82
N MET A 309 27.12 -9.32 31.63
CA MET A 309 28.26 -10.00 30.99
C MET A 309 29.44 -9.06 30.70
N LEU A 310 29.19 -7.77 30.47
CA LEU A 310 30.22 -6.75 30.34
C LEU A 310 30.80 -6.37 31.70
N LYS A 311 29.96 -6.14 32.72
CA LYS A 311 30.36 -5.85 34.10
C LYS A 311 31.21 -6.98 34.72
N ASP A 312 30.82 -8.23 34.49
CA ASP A 312 31.55 -9.45 34.88
C ASP A 312 32.93 -9.59 34.16
N LYS A 313 33.22 -8.76 33.15
CA LYS A 313 34.49 -8.71 32.39
C LYS A 313 35.28 -7.42 32.59
N ASP A 314 34.89 -6.57 33.54
CA ASP A 314 35.47 -5.23 33.74
C ASP A 314 35.42 -4.36 32.45
N ILE A 315 34.28 -4.45 31.74
CA ILE A 315 33.87 -3.50 30.69
C ILE A 315 32.61 -2.78 31.19
N ARG A 316 32.63 -1.45 31.24
CA ARG A 316 31.47 -0.67 31.66
C ARG A 316 30.53 -0.40 30.49
N PHE A 317 29.23 -0.62 30.69
CA PHE A 317 28.17 -0.25 29.75
C PHE A 317 27.72 1.21 29.99
N PHE A 318 27.66 1.99 28.92
CA PHE A 318 27.14 3.36 28.89
C PHE A 318 25.96 3.39 27.92
N GLY A 319 24.76 3.77 28.39
CA GLY A 319 23.60 3.90 27.53
C GLY A 319 23.55 5.23 26.77
N SER A 320 22.91 5.25 25.60
CA SER A 320 22.50 6.50 24.93
C SER A 320 21.11 6.30 24.33
N CYS A 321 20.06 6.75 25.01
CA CYS A 321 18.68 6.39 24.64
C CYS A 321 17.97 7.44 23.80
N ALA A 322 17.54 7.01 22.62
CA ALA A 322 16.39 7.54 21.93
C ALA A 322 15.09 7.46 22.76
N MET A 323 14.21 8.42 22.53
CA MET A 323 12.79 8.41 22.90
C MET A 323 12.05 9.25 21.82
N GLY A 324 10.78 9.61 22.01
CA GLY A 324 10.00 10.47 21.10
C GLY A 324 9.70 9.90 19.72
N ARG A 325 10.10 8.65 19.48
CA ARG A 325 9.79 7.86 18.29
C ARG A 325 8.30 7.94 18.03
N GLU A 326 7.88 7.57 16.82
CA GLU A 326 6.44 7.47 16.51
C GLU A 326 5.65 6.52 17.42
N TRP A 327 6.31 5.62 18.17
CA TRP A 327 5.68 4.73 19.13
C TRP A 327 5.79 5.21 20.59
N ASP A 328 6.62 6.22 20.86
CA ASP A 328 6.76 6.75 22.21
C ASP A 328 5.52 7.56 22.60
N ASP A 329 5.25 7.57 23.90
CA ASP A 329 4.05 8.14 24.51
C ASP A 329 4.42 8.79 25.86
N GLN A 330 3.43 9.30 26.60
CA GLN A 330 3.62 9.96 27.90
C GLN A 330 4.05 9.01 29.05
N SER A 331 4.44 7.77 28.77
CA SER A 331 5.05 6.82 29.71
C SER A 331 6.47 6.40 29.34
N ILE A 332 7.07 6.96 28.28
CA ILE A 332 8.39 6.51 27.82
C ILE A 332 9.49 6.74 28.86
N ALA A 333 9.44 7.85 29.60
CA ALA A 333 10.39 8.11 30.68
C ALA A 333 10.35 6.98 31.73
N ASP A 334 9.14 6.61 32.20
CA ASP A 334 8.95 5.54 33.19
C ASP A 334 9.48 4.19 32.69
N ARG A 335 9.22 3.85 31.42
CA ARG A 335 9.65 2.57 30.82
C ARG A 335 11.16 2.48 30.62
N ILE A 336 11.83 3.61 30.38
CA ILE A 336 13.30 3.71 30.36
C ILE A 336 13.87 3.53 31.77
N LEU A 337 13.34 4.25 32.75
CA LEU A 337 13.77 4.19 34.15
C LEU A 337 13.62 2.78 34.73
N GLU A 338 12.50 2.11 34.46
CA GLU A 338 12.23 0.74 34.92
C GLU A 338 13.24 -0.27 34.34
N LEU A 339 13.53 -0.20 33.04
CA LEU A 339 14.52 -1.08 32.40
C LEU A 339 15.93 -0.84 32.95
N TYR A 340 16.35 0.43 33.05
CA TYR A 340 17.71 0.78 33.44
C TYR A 340 18.00 0.36 34.88
N HIS A 341 17.03 0.55 35.78
CA HIS A 341 17.10 0.05 37.15
C HIS A 341 17.24 -1.47 37.21
N LYS A 342 16.44 -2.23 36.43
CA LYS A 342 16.54 -3.70 36.37
C LYS A 342 17.87 -4.20 35.80
N ALA A 343 18.43 -3.48 34.82
CA ALA A 343 19.69 -3.85 34.16
C ALA A 343 20.94 -3.40 34.94
N GLY A 344 20.81 -2.61 36.01
CA GLY A 344 21.96 -2.06 36.72
C GLY A 344 22.76 -1.07 35.87
N ILE A 345 22.08 -0.34 34.97
CA ILE A 345 22.68 0.71 34.16
C ILE A 345 22.86 1.95 35.04
N GLU A 346 24.09 2.14 35.51
CA GLU A 346 24.48 3.25 36.40
C GLU A 346 24.78 4.54 35.62
N THR A 347 25.01 4.46 34.31
CA THR A 347 25.34 5.61 33.46
C THR A 347 24.73 5.56 32.06
N SER A 348 24.13 6.66 31.65
CA SER A 348 23.53 6.83 30.33
C SER A 348 23.33 8.30 29.98
N GLU A 349 23.22 8.59 28.70
CA GLU A 349 22.48 9.75 28.21
C GLU A 349 21.09 9.37 27.67
N PHE A 350 20.26 10.39 27.50
CA PHE A 350 18.99 10.37 26.79
C PHE A 350 18.99 11.52 25.80
N PHE A 351 19.02 11.16 24.52
CA PHE A 351 18.81 12.07 23.42
C PHE A 351 17.66 11.48 22.64
N ILE A 352 16.61 12.22 22.41
CA ILE A 352 15.61 11.74 21.49
C ILE A 352 16.22 11.79 20.06
N PHE A 353 15.90 10.80 19.20
CA PHE A 353 16.71 10.20 18.10
C PHE A 353 17.26 11.08 16.90
N THR A 354 17.07 12.41 16.90
CA THR A 354 17.38 13.56 15.95
C THR A 354 17.13 13.52 14.39
N PRO A 355 16.51 14.56 13.72
CA PRO A 355 16.23 14.60 12.26
C PRO A 355 17.31 15.26 11.39
N TYR A 356 18.42 14.58 11.10
CA TYR A 356 19.51 15.18 10.31
C TYR A 356 19.29 15.12 8.78
N PRO A 357 19.49 16.22 8.02
CA PRO A 357 19.59 16.17 6.56
C PRO A 357 20.49 15.04 6.04
N GLY A 358 19.96 14.26 5.09
CA GLY A 358 20.59 13.03 4.58
C GLY A 358 20.33 11.77 5.41
N SER A 359 19.62 11.86 6.54
CA SER A 359 19.07 10.71 7.26
C SER A 359 17.69 10.31 6.71
N PRO A 360 17.33 9.00 6.74
CA PRO A 360 16.01 8.54 6.31
C PRO A 360 14.82 9.22 7.01
N HIS A 361 14.99 9.66 8.27
CA HIS A 361 13.92 10.30 9.02
C HIS A 361 13.76 11.81 8.70
N TRP A 362 14.83 12.57 8.43
CA TRP A 362 14.69 13.95 7.93
C TRP A 362 13.83 13.97 6.67
N ASP A 363 14.16 13.12 5.71
CA ASP A 363 13.40 12.98 4.47
C ASP A 363 11.95 12.57 4.77
N ARG A 364 11.71 11.71 5.76
CA ARG A 364 10.37 11.29 6.15
C ARG A 364 9.55 12.45 6.72
N LEU A 365 10.05 13.17 7.72
CA LEU A 365 9.29 14.26 8.35
C LEU A 365 9.10 15.46 7.43
N LYS A 366 10.11 15.80 6.62
CA LYS A 366 10.02 16.88 5.65
C LYS A 366 8.91 16.59 4.64
N ARG A 367 8.79 15.34 4.17
CA ARG A 367 7.66 14.87 3.35
C ARG A 367 6.31 14.82 4.08
N GLN A 368 6.31 14.66 5.40
CA GLN A 368 5.08 14.71 6.22
C GLN A 368 4.68 16.15 6.62
N ASN A 369 5.42 17.17 6.18
CA ASN A 369 5.34 18.55 6.68
C ASN A 369 5.31 18.66 8.22
N ARG A 370 5.99 17.71 8.88
CA ARG A 370 6.05 17.64 10.35
C ARG A 370 7.28 18.32 10.92
N ILE A 371 8.30 18.61 10.10
CA ILE A 371 9.36 19.58 10.44
C ILE A 371 8.67 20.93 10.63
N ILE A 372 8.70 21.47 11.86
CA ILE A 372 8.09 22.76 12.22
C ILE A 372 9.12 23.88 12.36
N ASP A 373 10.41 23.53 12.37
CA ASP A 373 11.53 24.46 12.48
C ASP A 373 12.68 24.03 11.56
N THR A 374 13.26 24.96 10.81
CA THR A 374 14.45 24.74 9.95
C THR A 374 15.67 25.54 10.41
N THR A 375 15.63 26.11 11.60
CA THR A 375 16.75 26.82 12.22
C THR A 375 17.82 25.81 12.65
N TRP A 376 18.83 25.58 11.80
CA TRP A 376 19.77 24.46 11.95
C TRP A 376 20.48 24.36 13.31
N LYS A 377 20.74 25.49 13.98
CA LYS A 377 21.30 25.51 15.35
C LYS A 377 20.45 24.72 16.36
N HIS A 378 19.14 24.60 16.13
CA HIS A 378 18.21 23.85 16.98
C HIS A 378 18.23 22.33 16.74
N TYR A 379 18.88 21.86 15.67
CA TYR A 379 19.07 20.44 15.38
C TYR A 379 20.20 19.81 16.21
N ASN A 380 20.65 20.46 17.30
CA ASN A 380 21.84 20.15 18.11
C ASN A 380 21.78 18.83 18.92
N GLY A 381 21.31 17.76 18.30
CA GLY A 381 20.81 16.56 18.95
C GLY A 381 19.36 16.70 19.42
N ALA A 382 18.69 17.83 19.11
CA ALA A 382 18.11 18.66 20.17
C ALA A 382 16.63 19.10 20.17
N HIS A 383 16.24 20.21 19.57
CA HIS A 383 14.94 20.80 19.92
C HIS A 383 13.82 19.94 19.37
N VAL A 384 12.58 20.13 19.84
CA VAL A 384 11.41 19.50 19.23
C VAL A 384 11.10 20.24 17.91
N VAL A 385 12.03 20.14 16.96
CA VAL A 385 12.04 20.79 15.63
C VAL A 385 10.98 20.23 14.69
N PHE A 386 10.13 19.35 15.19
CA PHE A 386 9.08 18.68 14.47
C PHE A 386 7.95 18.21 15.41
N LYS A 387 6.78 17.90 14.84
CA LYS A 387 5.62 17.39 15.58
C LYS A 387 5.71 15.87 15.84
N PRO A 388 5.80 15.38 17.09
CA PRO A 388 5.72 13.93 17.41
C PRO A 388 4.30 13.36 17.21
N ALA A 389 4.14 12.03 17.23
CA ALA A 389 2.88 11.38 16.87
C ALA A 389 1.88 11.21 18.03
N ASN A 390 2.26 10.51 19.12
CA ASN A 390 1.31 10.10 20.17
C ASN A 390 1.24 11.06 21.37
N MET A 391 1.89 12.23 21.26
CA MET A 391 1.89 13.29 22.26
C MET A 391 2.17 14.62 21.56
N SER A 392 1.91 15.75 22.22
CA SER A 392 2.29 17.07 21.68
C SER A 392 3.80 17.31 21.75
N GLU A 393 4.24 18.32 21.03
CA GLU A 393 5.61 18.85 21.06
C GLU A 393 6.05 19.14 22.51
N GLN A 394 5.16 19.77 23.27
CA GLN A 394 5.33 20.10 24.69
C GLN A 394 5.37 18.85 25.59
N GLN A 395 4.45 17.89 25.39
CA GLN A 395 4.43 16.66 26.18
C GLN A 395 5.69 15.81 25.95
N LEU A 396 6.26 15.84 24.74
CA LEU A 396 7.52 15.18 24.46
C LEU A 396 8.68 15.82 25.20
N TYR A 397 8.74 17.15 25.20
CA TYR A 397 9.70 17.90 26.01
C TYR A 397 9.50 17.63 27.51
N GLU A 398 8.27 17.45 28.00
CA GLU A 398 8.02 17.11 29.40
C GLU A 398 8.52 15.69 29.77
N GLN A 399 8.33 14.69 28.89
CA GLN A 399 8.89 13.34 29.07
C GLN A 399 10.42 13.34 29.10
N PHE A 400 11.05 14.15 28.26
CA PHE A 400 12.49 14.36 28.27
C PHE A 400 13.02 14.91 29.59
N ILE A 401 12.41 16.02 30.02
CA ILE A 401 12.79 16.69 31.25
C ILE A 401 12.57 15.76 32.46
N LYS A 402 11.56 14.88 32.38
CA LYS A 402 11.31 13.81 33.37
C LYS A 402 12.42 12.75 33.40
N VAL A 403 12.77 12.11 32.27
CA VAL A 403 13.74 10.99 32.29
C VAL A 403 15.10 11.41 32.85
N TRP A 404 15.59 12.61 32.49
CA TRP A 404 16.84 13.17 33.03
C TRP A 404 16.76 13.45 34.52
N LYS A 405 15.68 14.08 34.98
CA LYS A 405 15.51 14.42 36.39
C LYS A 405 15.37 13.19 37.26
N GLU A 406 14.69 12.15 36.79
CA GLU A 406 14.42 10.95 37.59
C GLU A 406 15.58 9.95 37.57
N PHE A 407 16.23 9.73 36.42
CA PHE A 407 17.37 8.80 36.33
C PHE A 407 18.56 9.26 37.18
N PHE A 408 18.86 10.56 37.24
CA PHE A 408 19.96 11.06 38.07
C PHE A 408 19.58 11.39 39.52
N LYS A 409 18.28 11.41 39.86
CA LYS A 409 17.79 11.59 41.23
C LYS A 409 17.89 10.32 42.06
N SER A 410 17.89 9.14 41.44
CA SER A 410 18.14 7.84 42.11
C SER A 410 19.63 7.57 42.33
N GLN A 411 20.52 8.15 41.53
CA GLN A 411 21.97 7.89 41.53
C GLN A 411 22.78 8.80 42.48
N LYS A 412 22.18 9.28 43.58
CA LYS A 412 22.77 10.34 44.43
C LYS A 412 24.10 9.99 45.11
N ASP A 413 24.31 8.71 45.42
CA ASP A 413 25.50 8.21 46.11
C ASP A 413 26.53 7.60 45.13
N VAL A 414 26.28 7.65 43.82
CA VAL A 414 27.24 7.16 42.83
C VAL A 414 28.43 8.10 42.77
N ASN A 415 29.62 7.59 43.12
CA ASN A 415 30.86 8.35 42.99
C ASN A 415 31.17 8.59 41.50
N LEU A 416 30.77 9.74 40.98
CA LEU A 416 30.89 10.06 39.58
C LEU A 416 32.34 10.04 39.05
N SER A 417 33.38 10.09 39.90
CA SER A 417 34.77 9.96 39.44
C SER A 417 35.17 8.56 38.99
N SER A 418 34.37 7.52 39.27
CA SER A 418 34.51 6.22 38.60
C SER A 418 33.75 6.13 37.27
N LEU A 419 32.92 7.13 36.95
CA LEU A 419 32.02 7.12 35.79
C LEU A 419 32.62 7.75 34.53
N GLU A 420 33.77 8.42 34.63
CA GLU A 420 34.61 8.84 33.50
C GLU A 420 35.88 9.45 34.14
N PRO A 421 36.95 8.66 34.35
CA PRO A 421 38.16 9.15 35.03
C PRO A 421 38.92 10.25 34.28
N SER A 422 38.60 10.48 33.01
CA SER A 422 39.13 11.55 32.16
C SER A 422 38.47 12.91 32.40
N THR A 423 37.33 12.96 33.12
CA THR A 423 36.56 14.19 33.40
C THR A 423 36.21 14.36 34.90
N TYR A 424 36.93 13.63 35.78
CA TYR A 424 37.11 13.92 37.21
C TYR A 424 38.58 13.72 37.64
N GLU A 425 39.10 14.62 38.48
CA GLU A 425 40.36 14.41 39.20
C GLU A 425 40.11 14.36 40.72
N ASN A 426 40.67 13.39 41.43
CA ASN A 426 40.56 13.25 42.90
C ASN A 426 39.11 13.30 43.47
N GLY A 427 38.11 12.89 42.69
CA GLY A 427 36.68 12.97 43.08
C GLY A 427 35.96 14.25 42.63
N VAL A 428 36.66 15.21 42.00
CA VAL A 428 36.12 16.52 41.61
C VAL A 428 35.97 16.63 40.08
N ARG A 429 34.81 17.14 39.64
CA ARG A 429 34.32 17.13 38.26
C ARG A 429 34.80 18.29 37.39
N ILE A 430 34.78 18.13 36.06
CA ILE A 430 35.02 19.24 35.11
C ILE A 430 33.95 19.64 34.03
N VAL A 431 32.89 18.89 33.58
CA VAL A 431 32.07 19.26 32.33
C VAL A 431 30.58 18.70 32.10
N GLY A 432 29.81 19.08 31.02
CA GLY A 432 28.50 18.53 30.37
C GLY A 432 27.12 19.36 30.24
N LYS A 433 26.02 19.06 29.40
CA LYS A 433 24.54 19.63 29.28
C LYS A 433 23.48 19.26 28.03
N PRO A 434 22.12 18.77 28.02
CA PRO A 434 21.30 17.94 26.94
C PRO A 434 19.93 18.29 26.09
N LEU A 435 19.45 17.52 24.99
CA LEU A 435 18.13 17.49 24.11
C LEU A 435 17.79 16.29 22.98
N GLN A 436 16.89 16.34 21.86
CA GLN A 436 15.92 15.39 20.99
C GLN A 436 15.82 15.24 19.31
N GLU A 437 15.13 14.43 18.34
CA GLU A 437 14.17 13.22 17.91
C GLU A 437 14.25 12.48 16.45
N SER A 438 13.96 11.13 16.19
CA SER A 438 13.78 10.42 14.83
C SER A 438 12.82 9.12 14.58
N GLY A 439 12.75 8.38 13.40
CA GLY A 439 11.55 7.52 12.97
C GLY A 439 11.55 6.33 11.90
N VAL A 440 10.38 5.90 11.29
CA VAL A 440 10.07 4.66 10.40
C VAL A 440 8.83 4.84 9.41
N LYS A 441 8.42 3.94 8.43
CA LYS A 441 7.01 3.83 7.82
C LYS A 441 6.68 2.70 6.76
N GLY A 442 5.37 2.37 6.48
CA GLY A 442 4.82 2.17 5.08
C GLY A 442 4.28 0.84 4.43
N GLU A 443 3.86 -0.27 5.06
CA GLU A 443 3.57 -1.58 4.36
C GLU A 443 2.21 -2.28 4.65
N SER A 444 1.75 -3.24 3.84
CA SER A 444 0.46 -3.97 4.00
C SER A 444 0.55 -5.29 4.79
N VAL A 445 0.28 -5.28 6.11
CA VAL A 445 0.34 -6.47 6.98
C VAL A 445 -1.05 -6.98 7.40
N ILE A 446 -1.22 -8.29 7.50
CA ILE A 446 -2.47 -8.94 7.94
C ILE A 446 -2.44 -9.05 9.47
N THR A 447 -3.42 -8.48 10.17
CA THR A 447 -3.48 -8.39 11.63
C THR A 447 -4.59 -9.22 12.28
N GLY A 448 -5.65 -9.55 11.54
CA GLY A 448 -6.70 -10.48 11.99
C GLY A 448 -7.28 -11.32 10.86
N MET A 449 -7.82 -12.50 11.19
CA MET A 449 -8.40 -13.48 10.28
C MET A 449 -9.69 -14.08 10.84
N GLY A 450 -10.77 -14.04 10.06
CA GLY A 450 -12.07 -14.62 10.43
C GLY A 450 -12.68 -15.41 9.28
N PHE A 451 -13.19 -16.60 9.56
CA PHE A 451 -13.69 -17.51 8.53
C PHE A 451 -14.70 -18.55 9.05
N LEU A 452 -15.43 -19.13 8.09
CA LEU A 452 -16.25 -20.34 8.19
C LEU A 452 -15.91 -21.21 6.96
N SER A 453 -15.57 -22.50 7.17
CA SER A 453 -15.14 -23.38 6.07
C SER A 453 -15.44 -24.86 6.31
N PRO A 454 -15.39 -25.72 5.27
CA PRO A 454 -15.62 -27.16 5.41
C PRO A 454 -14.61 -27.92 6.27
N ILE A 455 -13.40 -27.36 6.49
CA ILE A 455 -12.31 -27.98 7.26
C ILE A 455 -12.00 -27.27 8.59
N GLY A 456 -12.75 -26.23 8.96
CA GLY A 456 -12.57 -25.55 10.24
C GLY A 456 -13.09 -24.12 10.27
N ASN A 457 -13.51 -23.71 11.47
CA ASN A 457 -14.00 -22.38 11.82
C ASN A 457 -13.06 -21.64 12.81
N SER A 458 -11.88 -22.20 13.11
CA SER A 458 -10.78 -21.55 13.85
C SER A 458 -9.41 -21.87 13.22
N CYS A 459 -8.36 -21.11 13.60
CA CYS A 459 -7.00 -21.34 13.09
C CYS A 459 -6.45 -22.73 13.46
N GLU A 460 -6.82 -23.22 14.63
CA GLU A 460 -6.41 -24.52 15.18
C GLU A 460 -7.06 -25.66 14.40
N GLN A 461 -8.35 -25.50 14.02
CA GLN A 461 -9.08 -26.48 13.22
C GLN A 461 -8.57 -26.54 11.78
N LEU A 462 -8.31 -25.39 11.14
CA LEU A 462 -7.66 -25.38 9.81
C LEU A 462 -6.29 -26.04 9.87
N LEU A 463 -5.49 -25.71 10.88
CA LEU A 463 -4.15 -26.26 11.02
C LEU A 463 -4.16 -27.77 11.26
N ASP A 464 -5.00 -28.27 12.17
CA ASP A 464 -5.18 -29.70 12.42
C ASP A 464 -5.60 -30.45 11.15
N SER A 465 -6.51 -29.86 10.36
CA SER A 465 -6.93 -30.44 9.08
C SER A 465 -5.79 -30.51 8.07
N LEU A 466 -4.99 -29.44 7.94
CA LEU A 466 -3.83 -29.39 7.03
C LEU A 466 -2.66 -30.28 7.47
N GLU A 467 -2.39 -30.37 8.77
CA GLU A 467 -1.31 -31.20 9.34
C GLU A 467 -1.66 -32.70 9.24
N ASN A 468 -2.94 -33.07 9.41
CA ASN A 468 -3.41 -34.46 9.44
C ASN A 468 -4.18 -34.89 8.17
N SER A 469 -4.12 -34.11 7.07
CA SER A 469 -4.74 -34.42 5.77
C SER A 469 -6.25 -34.71 5.82
N LYS A 470 -7.00 -33.99 6.69
CA LYS A 470 -8.44 -34.21 6.91
C LYS A 470 -9.27 -33.46 5.85
N SER A 471 -9.96 -34.21 5.00
CA SER A 471 -10.93 -33.67 4.03
C SER A 471 -12.18 -33.13 4.73
N GLY A 472 -12.66 -31.97 4.28
CA GLY A 472 -14.01 -31.45 4.56
C GLY A 472 -15.02 -31.78 3.47
N ILE A 473 -14.56 -32.28 2.31
CA ILE A 473 -15.38 -32.77 1.21
C ILE A 473 -16.02 -34.10 1.60
N ASP A 474 -17.35 -34.16 1.49
CA ASP A 474 -18.21 -35.24 1.94
C ASP A 474 -19.51 -35.23 1.14
N ARG A 475 -20.45 -36.15 1.41
CA ARG A 475 -21.75 -36.17 0.71
C ARG A 475 -22.57 -34.94 1.12
N ILE A 476 -22.98 -34.14 0.13
CA ILE A 476 -23.77 -32.92 0.35
C ILE A 476 -25.13 -33.28 0.94
N GLN A 477 -25.54 -32.60 2.02
CA GLN A 477 -26.78 -32.90 2.75
C GLN A 477 -27.86 -31.82 2.60
N LYS A 478 -27.50 -30.54 2.39
CA LYS A 478 -28.47 -29.43 2.37
C LYS A 478 -29.19 -29.22 1.03
N LEU A 479 -28.73 -29.90 -0.04
CA LEU A 479 -29.25 -29.79 -1.40
C LEU A 479 -29.65 -31.17 -1.93
N ASP A 480 -30.71 -31.23 -2.73
CA ASP A 480 -31.09 -32.45 -3.44
C ASP A 480 -30.10 -32.72 -4.59
N MET A 481 -29.14 -33.60 -4.32
CA MET A 481 -28.14 -34.03 -5.30
C MET A 481 -28.58 -35.20 -6.17
N SER A 482 -29.83 -35.66 -6.11
CA SER A 482 -30.28 -36.89 -6.79
C SER A 482 -30.03 -36.87 -8.30
N HIS A 483 -30.22 -35.71 -8.95
CA HIS A 483 -30.17 -35.53 -10.41
C HIS A 483 -28.77 -35.31 -11.02
N PHE A 484 -27.75 -34.93 -10.24
CA PHE A 484 -26.42 -34.55 -10.75
C PHE A 484 -25.43 -35.72 -10.79
N LYS A 485 -24.34 -35.62 -11.57
CA LYS A 485 -23.17 -36.51 -11.47
C LYS A 485 -22.47 -36.30 -10.12
N MET A 486 -22.28 -35.05 -9.69
CA MET A 486 -21.67 -34.73 -8.40
C MET A 486 -22.57 -35.15 -7.23
N LYS A 487 -22.07 -35.97 -6.28
CA LYS A 487 -22.73 -36.18 -4.97
C LYS A 487 -21.96 -35.62 -3.77
N HIS A 488 -20.67 -35.32 -3.93
CA HIS A 488 -19.80 -34.82 -2.85
C HIS A 488 -19.44 -33.33 -3.03
N GLY A 489 -19.17 -32.64 -1.93
CA GLY A 489 -18.86 -31.20 -1.87
C GLY A 489 -18.43 -30.72 -0.48
N GLY A 490 -17.96 -29.48 -0.41
CA GLY A 490 -17.54 -28.83 0.82
C GLY A 490 -18.65 -27.95 1.42
N GLU A 491 -19.41 -28.47 2.38
CA GLU A 491 -20.39 -27.69 3.14
C GLU A 491 -19.73 -27.03 4.36
N ILE A 492 -20.15 -25.80 4.74
CA ILE A 492 -19.74 -25.22 6.03
C ILE A 492 -20.35 -26.07 7.15
N ARG A 493 -19.49 -26.52 8.07
CA ARG A 493 -19.87 -27.35 9.21
C ARG A 493 -20.00 -26.50 10.47
N ASN A 494 -20.83 -26.94 11.42
CA ASN A 494 -20.98 -26.35 12.75
C ASN A 494 -21.26 -24.82 12.69
N PHE A 495 -22.33 -24.45 11.97
CA PHE A 495 -22.88 -23.10 11.91
C PHE A 495 -24.38 -23.17 12.22
N ASP A 496 -24.79 -22.51 13.30
CA ASP A 496 -26.20 -22.33 13.66
C ASP A 496 -26.53 -20.83 13.61
N PRO A 497 -27.52 -20.38 12.80
CA PRO A 497 -27.90 -18.98 12.78
C PRO A 497 -28.55 -18.50 14.09
N ASP A 498 -29.16 -19.38 14.90
CA ASP A 498 -29.77 -19.00 16.19
C ASP A 498 -28.70 -18.64 17.26
N GLU A 499 -27.44 -19.08 17.09
CA GLU A 499 -26.30 -18.64 17.93
C GLU A 499 -25.77 -17.24 17.56
N HIS A 500 -26.23 -16.65 16.46
CA HIS A 500 -25.60 -15.48 15.84
C HIS A 500 -26.58 -14.34 15.48
N PHE A 501 -27.86 -14.64 15.25
CA PHE A 501 -28.85 -13.71 14.72
C PHE A 501 -30.21 -13.88 15.41
N SER A 502 -30.84 -12.77 15.80
CA SER A 502 -32.26 -12.76 16.13
C SER A 502 -33.13 -13.16 14.92
N ARG A 503 -34.39 -13.55 15.16
CA ARG A 503 -35.30 -13.96 14.08
C ARG A 503 -35.50 -12.87 13.03
N ASP A 504 -35.61 -11.62 13.47
CA ASP A 504 -35.78 -10.45 12.62
C ASP A 504 -34.53 -10.24 11.73
N GLU A 505 -33.32 -10.41 12.28
CA GLU A 505 -32.07 -10.42 11.51
C GLU A 505 -31.99 -11.59 10.53
N GLN A 506 -32.47 -12.79 10.90
CA GLN A 506 -32.51 -13.95 10.01
C GLN A 506 -33.52 -13.80 8.86
N GLU A 507 -34.62 -13.07 9.07
CA GLU A 507 -35.57 -12.74 8.00
C GLU A 507 -35.02 -11.63 7.09
N LEU A 508 -34.34 -10.62 7.65
CA LEU A 508 -33.74 -9.51 6.92
C LEU A 508 -32.53 -9.95 6.08
N TYR A 509 -31.67 -10.79 6.64
CA TYR A 509 -30.47 -11.36 6.03
C TYR A 509 -30.66 -12.88 5.85
N ASN A 510 -31.68 -13.28 5.08
CA ASN A 510 -32.06 -14.68 4.89
C ASN A 510 -31.20 -15.48 3.90
N ASP A 511 -30.31 -14.84 3.11
CA ASP A 511 -29.36 -15.57 2.27
C ASP A 511 -28.12 -16.02 3.05
N LYS A 512 -27.73 -17.29 2.89
CA LYS A 512 -26.67 -17.91 3.69
C LYS A 512 -25.30 -17.28 3.44
N TYR A 513 -25.00 -16.79 2.23
CA TYR A 513 -23.72 -16.11 2.00
C TYR A 513 -23.58 -14.82 2.84
N LEU A 514 -24.68 -14.11 3.13
CA LEU A 514 -24.66 -12.93 4.00
C LEU A 514 -24.51 -13.31 5.47
N GLN A 515 -25.26 -14.31 5.94
CA GLN A 515 -25.15 -14.81 7.31
C GLN A 515 -23.73 -15.30 7.62
N HIS A 516 -23.14 -16.07 6.71
CA HIS A 516 -21.74 -16.51 6.84
C HIS A 516 -20.77 -15.32 6.79
N ALA A 517 -21.01 -14.32 5.93
CA ALA A 517 -20.15 -13.16 5.79
C ALA A 517 -20.13 -12.26 7.03
N ILE A 518 -21.29 -11.96 7.61
CA ILE A 518 -21.39 -11.14 8.82
C ILE A 518 -20.60 -11.80 9.97
N VAL A 519 -20.76 -13.11 10.16
CA VAL A 519 -20.03 -13.86 11.20
C VAL A 519 -18.53 -13.95 10.92
N ALA A 520 -18.11 -14.20 9.67
CA ALA A 520 -16.69 -14.23 9.31
C ALA A 520 -16.01 -12.86 9.39
N PHE A 521 -16.70 -11.77 9.00
CA PHE A 521 -16.25 -10.39 9.12
C PHE A 521 -16.03 -10.01 10.58
N LYS A 522 -17.03 -10.29 11.45
CA LYS A 522 -16.93 -10.03 12.90
C LYS A 522 -15.71 -10.75 13.52
N LYS A 523 -15.55 -12.04 13.24
CA LYS A 523 -14.42 -12.85 13.73
C LYS A 523 -13.05 -12.31 13.27
N ALA A 524 -12.98 -11.65 12.11
CA ALA A 524 -11.74 -11.02 11.64
C ALA A 524 -11.41 -9.74 12.43
N LEU A 525 -12.42 -8.97 12.86
CA LEU A 525 -12.24 -7.83 13.76
C LEU A 525 -11.84 -8.29 15.16
N ASP A 526 -12.50 -9.33 15.69
CA ASP A 526 -12.22 -9.90 17.01
C ASP A 526 -10.75 -10.36 17.11
N ASP A 527 -10.22 -11.09 16.10
CA ASP A 527 -8.81 -11.53 16.04
C ASP A 527 -7.82 -10.37 15.79
N ALA A 528 -8.24 -9.30 15.13
CA ALA A 528 -7.46 -8.06 14.99
C ALA A 528 -7.47 -7.16 16.25
N GLY A 529 -8.33 -7.43 17.22
CA GLY A 529 -8.57 -6.55 18.37
C GLY A 529 -9.21 -5.21 17.98
N LEU A 530 -10.05 -5.19 16.93
CA LEU A 530 -10.79 -4.01 16.47
C LEU A 530 -12.28 -4.12 16.80
N ARG A 531 -12.95 -2.97 16.97
CA ARG A 531 -14.40 -2.86 17.07
C ARG A 531 -14.98 -2.22 15.82
N THR A 532 -16.30 -2.30 15.68
CA THR A 532 -17.08 -1.62 14.63
C THR A 532 -16.88 -0.11 14.58
N GLU A 533 -16.78 0.54 15.75
CA GLU A 533 -16.55 1.99 15.85
C GLU A 533 -15.20 2.40 15.27
N ASP A 534 -14.18 1.54 15.41
CA ASP A 534 -12.81 1.78 14.95
C ASP A 534 -12.69 1.73 13.41
N LEU A 535 -13.77 1.36 12.71
CA LEU A 535 -13.86 1.31 11.25
C LEU A 535 -14.48 2.56 10.63
N ASN A 536 -15.16 3.42 11.41
CA ASN A 536 -15.74 4.69 10.93
C ASN A 536 -14.66 5.80 10.88
N ASP A 537 -13.58 5.56 10.11
CA ASP A 537 -12.40 6.42 9.96
C ASP A 537 -12.15 6.77 8.48
N GLU A 538 -11.65 7.99 8.18
CA GLU A 538 -11.46 8.43 6.78
C GLU A 538 -10.41 7.59 6.00
N SER A 539 -9.62 6.78 6.68
CA SER A 539 -8.61 5.87 6.12
C SER A 539 -8.97 4.38 6.28
N THR A 540 -10.23 4.05 6.57
CA THR A 540 -10.73 2.66 6.49
C THR A 540 -11.35 2.37 5.14
N SER A 541 -11.19 1.13 4.65
CA SER A 541 -11.89 0.62 3.48
C SER A 541 -12.35 -0.82 3.65
N ILE A 542 -13.35 -1.23 2.89
CA ILE A 542 -13.81 -2.61 2.79
C ILE A 542 -13.72 -3.05 1.33
N VAL A 543 -13.14 -4.22 1.09
CA VAL A 543 -13.04 -4.85 -0.23
C VAL A 543 -13.66 -6.24 -0.18
N LEU A 544 -14.92 -6.33 -0.56
CA LEU A 544 -15.69 -7.56 -0.63
C LEU A 544 -15.41 -8.31 -1.94
N SER A 545 -15.70 -9.61 -1.94
CA SER A 545 -15.57 -10.46 -3.12
C SER A 545 -16.58 -11.60 -3.13
N THR A 546 -17.12 -11.91 -4.31
CA THR A 546 -18.06 -13.01 -4.53
C THR A 546 -17.96 -13.45 -6.00
N CYS A 547 -18.43 -14.66 -6.30
CA CYS A 547 -18.68 -15.10 -7.66
C CYS A 547 -20.11 -14.79 -8.12
N ASN A 548 -21.10 -14.98 -7.24
CA ASN A 548 -22.52 -15.09 -7.63
C ASN A 548 -23.49 -14.20 -6.83
N GLY A 549 -23.07 -13.55 -5.74
CA GLY A 549 -23.99 -12.85 -4.84
C GLY A 549 -25.06 -13.77 -4.21
N GLY A 550 -26.27 -13.24 -4.01
CA GLY A 550 -27.40 -13.94 -3.37
C GLY A 550 -28.12 -14.92 -4.29
N LEU A 551 -27.39 -15.88 -4.85
CA LEU A 551 -27.90 -16.85 -5.81
C LEU A 551 -29.03 -17.72 -5.23
N LEU A 552 -28.98 -18.06 -3.94
CA LEU A 552 -30.07 -18.77 -3.25
C LEU A 552 -31.34 -17.91 -3.18
N THR A 553 -31.22 -16.60 -2.96
CA THR A 553 -32.36 -15.67 -3.05
C THR A 553 -32.88 -15.58 -4.48
N GLY A 554 -32.01 -15.58 -5.49
CA GLY A 554 -32.38 -15.65 -6.92
C GLY A 554 -33.20 -16.90 -7.26
N GLU A 555 -32.77 -18.08 -6.79
CA GLU A 555 -33.55 -19.32 -6.95
C GLU A 555 -34.92 -19.27 -6.24
N ASN A 556 -35.00 -18.65 -5.06
CA ASN A 556 -36.26 -18.49 -4.34
C ASN A 556 -37.22 -17.52 -5.05
N LEU A 557 -36.72 -16.40 -5.59
CA LEU A 557 -37.49 -15.49 -6.47
C LEU A 557 -38.03 -16.26 -7.68
N TYR A 558 -37.19 -17.03 -8.38
CA TYR A 558 -37.63 -17.84 -9.52
C TYR A 558 -38.74 -18.82 -9.11
N ARG A 559 -38.54 -19.57 -8.01
CA ARG A 559 -39.53 -20.54 -7.51
C ARG A 559 -40.84 -19.85 -7.14
N TRP A 560 -40.82 -18.72 -6.43
CA TRP A 560 -42.02 -17.94 -6.09
C TRP A 560 -42.78 -17.49 -7.34
N LYS A 561 -42.09 -16.84 -8.30
CA LYS A 561 -42.68 -16.34 -9.56
C LYS A 561 -43.40 -17.45 -10.35
N HIS A 562 -42.92 -18.68 -10.27
CA HIS A 562 -43.50 -19.85 -10.94
C HIS A 562 -44.42 -20.70 -10.04
N GLY A 563 -44.88 -20.19 -8.90
CA GLY A 563 -45.82 -20.88 -8.01
C GLY A 563 -45.24 -22.09 -7.26
N LYS A 564 -43.91 -22.15 -7.13
CA LYS A 564 -43.14 -23.23 -6.48
C LYS A 564 -42.55 -22.80 -5.12
N SER A 565 -42.98 -21.68 -4.54
CA SER A 565 -42.61 -21.23 -3.19
C SER A 565 -43.63 -20.22 -2.65
N ASP A 566 -43.96 -20.32 -1.37
CA ASP A 566 -44.86 -19.39 -0.67
C ASP A 566 -44.16 -18.12 -0.17
N LYS A 567 -42.82 -18.01 -0.31
CA LYS A 567 -42.04 -16.84 0.09
C LYS A 567 -42.35 -15.63 -0.80
N VAL A 568 -43.21 -14.73 -0.34
CA VAL A 568 -43.56 -13.50 -1.04
C VAL A 568 -42.33 -12.63 -1.30
N TYR A 569 -42.06 -12.34 -2.56
CA TYR A 569 -40.96 -11.48 -2.97
C TYR A 569 -41.13 -10.05 -2.46
N ASN A 570 -40.04 -9.45 -1.96
CA ASN A 570 -40.02 -8.14 -1.33
C ASN A 570 -38.68 -7.42 -1.60
N GLU A 571 -38.54 -6.20 -1.11
CA GLU A 571 -37.35 -5.38 -1.34
C GLU A 571 -36.06 -5.97 -0.74
N HIS A 572 -36.14 -6.71 0.37
CA HIS A 572 -34.97 -7.38 0.94
C HIS A 572 -34.53 -8.53 0.04
N MET A 573 -35.45 -9.34 -0.46
CA MET A 573 -35.15 -10.39 -1.44
C MET A 573 -34.60 -9.82 -2.76
N ASN A 574 -35.12 -8.69 -3.23
CA ASN A 574 -34.56 -7.97 -4.38
C ASN A 574 -33.09 -7.61 -4.13
N LEU A 575 -32.80 -6.95 -3.00
CA LEU A 575 -31.48 -6.44 -2.68
C LEU A 575 -30.44 -7.55 -2.45
N GLN A 576 -30.75 -8.58 -1.66
CA GLN A 576 -29.80 -9.66 -1.35
C GLN A 576 -29.30 -10.40 -2.61
N ALA A 577 -30.17 -10.55 -3.62
CA ALA A 577 -29.87 -11.21 -4.88
C ALA A 577 -28.93 -10.41 -5.81
N LYS A 578 -28.58 -9.16 -5.46
CA LYS A 578 -27.66 -8.31 -6.23
C LYS A 578 -26.28 -8.27 -5.57
N TYR A 579 -25.23 -8.17 -6.39
CA TYR A 579 -23.85 -8.05 -5.92
C TYR A 579 -23.66 -6.91 -4.90
N TYR A 580 -24.31 -5.76 -5.13
CA TYR A 580 -24.28 -4.60 -4.22
C TYR A 580 -25.13 -4.76 -2.95
N GLY A 581 -26.00 -5.78 -2.88
CA GLY A 581 -26.67 -6.20 -1.66
C GLY A 581 -25.69 -6.68 -0.60
N PHE A 582 -24.59 -7.33 -1.00
CA PHE A 582 -23.53 -7.77 -0.09
C PHE A 582 -22.87 -6.58 0.61
N GLY A 583 -22.49 -5.55 -0.15
CA GLY A 583 -21.92 -4.33 0.39
C GLY A 583 -22.86 -3.63 1.37
N ARG A 584 -24.13 -3.48 0.97
CA ARG A 584 -25.14 -2.84 1.82
C ARG A 584 -25.45 -3.65 3.08
N ALA A 585 -25.42 -5.00 3.02
CA ALA A 585 -25.62 -5.83 4.20
C ALA A 585 -24.53 -5.60 5.25
N ILE A 586 -23.26 -5.50 4.83
CA ILE A 586 -22.14 -5.23 5.74
C ILE A 586 -22.22 -3.82 6.35
N THR A 587 -22.51 -2.77 5.56
CA THR A 587 -22.62 -1.40 6.12
C THR A 587 -23.86 -1.17 6.95
N SER A 588 -24.98 -1.84 6.64
CA SER A 588 -26.20 -1.85 7.46
C SER A 588 -25.99 -2.59 8.78
N TYR A 589 -25.44 -3.81 8.76
CA TYR A 589 -25.31 -4.65 9.96
C TYR A 589 -24.35 -4.04 10.99
N PHE A 590 -23.21 -3.53 10.52
CA PHE A 590 -22.15 -3.00 11.39
C PHE A 590 -22.18 -1.47 11.57
N ASN A 591 -23.19 -0.78 10.99
CA ASN A 591 -23.34 0.67 11.00
C ASN A 591 -22.07 1.43 10.56
N LEU A 592 -21.61 1.16 9.33
CA LEU A 592 -20.32 1.65 8.81
C LEU A 592 -20.46 2.68 7.69
N ASN A 593 -19.67 3.74 7.76
CA ASN A 593 -19.50 4.78 6.74
C ASN A 593 -18.04 4.76 6.26
N CYS A 594 -17.76 4.11 5.12
CA CYS A 594 -16.38 3.84 4.67
C CYS A 594 -16.25 3.65 3.16
N ASP A 595 -15.02 3.64 2.64
CA ASP A 595 -14.73 3.36 1.22
C ASP A 595 -15.00 1.88 0.91
N LEU A 596 -15.96 1.55 0.03
CA LEU A 596 -16.46 0.20 -0.19
C LEU A 596 -16.33 -0.29 -1.66
N TRP A 597 -15.70 -1.44 -1.84
CA TRP A 597 -15.48 -2.11 -3.14
C TRP A 597 -16.03 -3.54 -3.12
N ILE A 598 -16.50 -4.04 -4.27
CA ILE A 598 -17.03 -5.40 -4.45
C ILE A 598 -16.46 -5.98 -5.75
N VAL A 599 -15.50 -6.90 -5.63
CA VAL A 599 -14.82 -7.56 -6.77
C VAL A 599 -15.58 -8.82 -7.19
N THR A 600 -15.89 -8.93 -8.48
CA THR A 600 -16.74 -9.99 -9.06
C THR A 600 -16.08 -10.73 -10.23
N THR A 601 -14.76 -10.93 -10.19
CA THR A 601 -13.98 -11.72 -11.16
C THR A 601 -14.12 -13.25 -11.00
N ALA A 602 -15.35 -13.72 -10.73
CA ALA A 602 -15.75 -15.10 -10.48
C ALA A 602 -14.75 -15.86 -9.57
N CYS A 603 -14.20 -16.98 -10.04
CA CYS A 603 -13.28 -17.85 -9.28
C CYS A 603 -11.97 -17.17 -8.83
N SER A 604 -11.68 -15.95 -9.33
CA SER A 604 -10.51 -15.13 -8.98
C SER A 604 -10.83 -13.95 -8.05
N SER A 605 -12.10 -13.72 -7.68
CA SER A 605 -12.57 -12.50 -6.99
C SER A 605 -11.79 -12.15 -5.71
N SER A 606 -11.64 -13.09 -4.77
CA SER A 606 -10.93 -12.81 -3.51
C SER A 606 -9.43 -12.55 -3.69
N THR A 607 -8.80 -13.13 -4.71
CA THR A 607 -7.39 -12.90 -5.02
C THR A 607 -7.17 -11.54 -5.69
N GLY A 608 -8.11 -11.11 -6.56
CA GLY A 608 -8.17 -9.73 -7.04
C GLY A 608 -8.43 -8.71 -5.90
N ALA A 609 -9.31 -9.06 -4.95
CA ALA A 609 -9.61 -8.24 -3.78
C ALA A 609 -8.39 -8.07 -2.84
N MET A 610 -7.63 -9.13 -2.56
CA MET A 610 -6.37 -9.04 -1.82
C MET A 610 -5.36 -8.09 -2.49
N GLY A 611 -5.28 -8.11 -3.82
CA GLY A 611 -4.47 -7.17 -4.59
C GLY A 611 -4.95 -5.72 -4.48
N LEU A 612 -6.26 -5.49 -4.59
CA LEU A 612 -6.86 -4.16 -4.41
C LEU A 612 -6.64 -3.61 -2.99
N ALA A 613 -6.76 -4.45 -1.95
CA ALA A 613 -6.47 -4.06 -0.57
C ALA A 613 -5.02 -3.59 -0.38
N LYS A 614 -4.05 -4.28 -1.00
CA LYS A 614 -2.66 -3.82 -1.06
C LYS A 614 -2.51 -2.49 -1.82
N ASN A 615 -3.14 -2.33 -2.98
CA ASN A 615 -3.09 -1.08 -3.74
C ASN A 615 -3.59 0.12 -2.90
N LEU A 616 -4.69 -0.02 -2.16
CA LEU A 616 -5.26 1.06 -1.33
C LEU A 616 -4.28 1.54 -0.23
N ILE A 617 -3.53 0.61 0.37
CA ILE A 617 -2.49 0.91 1.37
C ILE A 617 -1.23 1.49 0.70
N ASP A 618 -0.78 0.91 -0.43
CA ASP A 618 0.39 1.40 -1.17
C ASP A 618 0.18 2.81 -1.76
N ARG A 619 -1.07 3.17 -2.14
CA ARG A 619 -1.46 4.53 -2.55
C ARG A 619 -1.56 5.50 -1.36
N GLY A 620 -1.52 5.02 -0.11
CA GLY A 620 -1.72 5.82 1.10
C GLY A 620 -3.16 6.29 1.31
N TYR A 621 -4.12 5.72 0.59
CA TYR A 621 -5.55 6.08 0.69
C TYR A 621 -6.21 5.50 1.93
N SER A 622 -5.70 4.36 2.41
CA SER A 622 -6.27 3.59 3.52
C SER A 622 -5.15 3.09 4.43
N LYS A 623 -5.38 3.08 5.74
CA LYS A 623 -4.47 2.51 6.77
C LYS A 623 -5.01 1.21 7.37
N THR A 624 -6.29 0.93 7.17
CA THR A 624 -6.95 -0.35 7.50
C THR A 624 -7.88 -0.70 6.34
N VAL A 625 -7.79 -1.94 5.85
CA VAL A 625 -8.65 -2.49 4.81
C VAL A 625 -9.14 -3.84 5.28
N ILE A 626 -10.47 -4.02 5.35
CA ILE A 626 -11.08 -5.32 5.60
C ILE A 626 -11.34 -5.95 4.24
N VAL A 627 -10.67 -7.06 3.95
CA VAL A 627 -10.76 -7.74 2.66
C VAL A 627 -11.27 -9.16 2.85
N GLY A 628 -12.23 -9.59 2.04
CA GLY A 628 -12.79 -10.93 2.19
C GLY A 628 -13.87 -11.26 1.18
N GLY A 629 -14.45 -12.45 1.33
CA GLY A 629 -15.49 -12.93 0.44
C GLY A 629 -16.39 -13.97 1.07
N SER A 630 -17.54 -14.20 0.42
CA SER A 630 -18.52 -15.19 0.82
C SER A 630 -19.28 -15.71 -0.41
N ASP A 631 -19.42 -17.02 -0.53
CA ASP A 631 -20.23 -17.68 -1.56
C ASP A 631 -20.83 -18.98 -1.00
N SER A 632 -22.13 -19.22 -1.22
CA SER A 632 -22.85 -20.44 -0.80
C SER A 632 -23.25 -21.32 -1.97
N MET A 633 -23.33 -22.65 -1.74
CA MET A 633 -23.73 -23.60 -2.79
C MET A 633 -25.21 -23.49 -3.12
N ALA A 634 -25.56 -23.54 -4.41
CA ALA A 634 -26.92 -23.44 -4.95
C ALA A 634 -27.12 -24.43 -6.12
N ILE A 635 -28.37 -24.83 -6.39
CA ILE A 635 -28.72 -25.86 -7.39
C ILE A 635 -28.35 -25.42 -8.81
N SER A 636 -28.63 -24.16 -9.15
CA SER A 636 -28.34 -23.53 -10.44
C SER A 636 -26.85 -23.51 -10.77
N ASN A 637 -25.99 -23.23 -9.80
CA ASN A 637 -24.53 -23.24 -9.97
C ASN A 637 -24.01 -24.68 -10.18
N ILE A 638 -24.48 -25.62 -9.36
CA ILE A 638 -24.14 -27.04 -9.48
C ILE A 638 -24.55 -27.58 -10.86
N ALA A 639 -25.78 -27.32 -11.29
CA ALA A 639 -26.29 -27.70 -12.60
C ALA A 639 -25.41 -27.18 -13.75
N GLY A 640 -24.92 -25.95 -13.64
CA GLY A 640 -24.00 -25.35 -14.62
C GLY A 640 -22.66 -26.08 -14.73
N PHE A 641 -22.01 -26.37 -13.58
CA PHE A 641 -20.76 -27.13 -13.57
C PHE A 641 -20.94 -28.58 -14.03
N ASP A 642 -22.05 -29.22 -13.68
CA ASP A 642 -22.38 -30.60 -14.07
C ASP A 642 -22.65 -30.69 -15.59
N ALA A 643 -23.39 -29.73 -16.16
CA ALA A 643 -23.63 -29.64 -17.60
C ALA A 643 -22.39 -29.31 -18.43
N LEU A 644 -21.40 -28.61 -17.86
CA LEU A 644 -20.06 -28.45 -18.47
C LEU A 644 -19.23 -29.76 -18.44
N GLY A 645 -19.71 -30.82 -17.77
CA GLY A 645 -18.95 -32.05 -17.52
C GLY A 645 -17.80 -31.86 -16.52
N GLY A 646 -17.75 -30.72 -15.82
CA GLY A 646 -16.61 -30.31 -15.00
C GLY A 646 -16.57 -30.95 -13.60
N THR A 647 -17.60 -31.66 -13.19
CA THR A 647 -17.76 -32.23 -11.84
C THR A 647 -17.17 -33.62 -11.67
N SER A 648 -16.87 -34.01 -10.42
CA SER A 648 -16.55 -35.39 -10.02
C SER A 648 -17.61 -35.93 -9.04
N ASP A 649 -17.89 -37.23 -9.08
CA ASP A 649 -18.67 -37.88 -8.02
C ASP A 649 -17.78 -38.21 -6.80
N GLU A 650 -16.58 -38.73 -7.03
CA GLU A 650 -15.55 -38.89 -5.98
C GLU A 650 -14.95 -37.53 -5.54
N PRO A 651 -14.30 -37.45 -4.36
CA PRO A 651 -13.52 -36.30 -3.93
C PRO A 651 -12.45 -35.86 -4.96
N ILE A 652 -12.40 -34.55 -5.21
CA ILE A 652 -11.52 -33.84 -6.14
C ILE A 652 -10.05 -34.21 -5.92
N SER A 653 -9.36 -34.51 -7.02
CA SER A 653 -7.94 -34.86 -7.05
C SER A 653 -7.22 -33.98 -8.08
N PRO A 654 -6.80 -32.76 -7.69
CA PRO A 654 -6.11 -31.82 -8.57
C PRO A 654 -4.87 -32.47 -9.20
N PHE A 655 -4.68 -32.27 -10.51
CA PHE A 655 -3.55 -32.83 -11.28
C PHE A 655 -3.46 -34.38 -11.33
N SER A 656 -4.46 -35.09 -10.81
CA SER A 656 -4.46 -36.56 -10.60
C SER A 656 -5.79 -37.20 -11.06
N LEU A 657 -6.09 -38.44 -10.66
CA LEU A 657 -7.41 -39.07 -10.83
C LEU A 657 -8.15 -39.14 -9.48
N PRO A 658 -9.48 -38.94 -9.43
CA PRO A 658 -10.40 -38.79 -10.57
C PRO A 658 -10.43 -37.36 -11.13
N VAL A 659 -10.99 -37.22 -12.34
CA VAL A 659 -11.11 -35.94 -13.05
C VAL A 659 -12.45 -35.27 -12.75
N GLY A 660 -12.39 -33.98 -12.43
CA GLY A 660 -13.52 -33.11 -12.13
C GLY A 660 -13.45 -32.49 -10.73
N LEU A 661 -14.21 -31.41 -10.53
CA LEU A 661 -14.28 -30.66 -9.29
C LEU A 661 -15.44 -31.12 -8.39
N ASN A 662 -15.31 -30.88 -7.09
CA ASN A 662 -16.48 -30.73 -6.21
C ASN A 662 -16.68 -29.25 -5.89
N VAL A 663 -17.93 -28.79 -5.87
CA VAL A 663 -18.25 -27.43 -5.41
C VAL A 663 -18.11 -27.39 -3.88
N GLY A 664 -17.68 -26.25 -3.34
CA GLY A 664 -17.71 -25.96 -1.92
C GLY A 664 -18.32 -24.60 -1.64
N GLU A 665 -18.50 -24.26 -0.37
CA GLU A 665 -18.79 -22.92 0.10
C GLU A 665 -17.79 -22.50 1.17
N ALA A 666 -17.62 -21.19 1.36
CA ALA A 666 -16.81 -20.63 2.42
C ALA A 666 -17.23 -19.18 2.68
N SER A 667 -16.81 -18.66 3.83
CA SER A 667 -16.71 -17.23 4.06
C SER A 667 -15.40 -16.93 4.77
N CYS A 668 -14.64 -15.93 4.31
CA CYS A 668 -13.30 -15.67 4.81
C CYS A 668 -12.89 -14.20 4.63
N PHE A 669 -12.39 -13.60 5.70
CA PHE A 669 -12.04 -12.19 5.83
C PHE A 669 -10.71 -12.01 6.56
N TRP A 670 -9.96 -10.99 6.14
CA TRP A 670 -8.76 -10.49 6.80
C TRP A 670 -8.92 -9.01 7.14
N VAL A 671 -8.32 -8.61 8.26
CA VAL A 671 -7.96 -7.21 8.52
C VAL A 671 -6.53 -7.00 8.03
N VAL A 672 -6.33 -6.08 7.09
CA VAL A 672 -5.04 -5.76 6.46
C VAL A 672 -4.73 -4.28 6.65
N GLU A 673 -3.54 -3.96 7.15
CA GLU A 673 -3.28 -2.65 7.74
C GLU A 673 -1.90 -2.11 7.39
N GLU A 674 -1.73 -0.79 7.52
CA GLU A 674 -0.40 -0.20 7.45
C GLU A 674 0.46 -0.72 8.61
N MET A 675 1.64 -1.24 8.29
CA MET A 675 2.61 -1.83 9.22
C MET A 675 2.99 -0.88 10.35
N GLU A 676 3.04 0.44 10.11
CA GLU A 676 3.20 1.42 11.18
C GLU A 676 1.99 1.41 12.13
N LYS A 677 0.75 1.51 11.63
CA LYS A 677 -0.50 1.43 12.43
C LYS A 677 -0.66 0.07 13.15
N ALA A 678 -0.13 -1.02 12.60
CA ALA A 678 -0.15 -2.35 13.21
C ALA A 678 0.89 -2.49 14.34
N LEU A 679 2.14 -2.07 14.09
CA LEU A 679 3.21 -2.09 15.08
C LEU A 679 2.95 -1.15 16.26
N LEU A 680 2.38 0.03 16.01
CA LEU A 680 2.07 1.04 17.04
C LEU A 680 1.13 0.49 18.13
N ARG A 681 0.07 -0.23 17.74
CA ARG A 681 -0.87 -0.85 18.69
C ARG A 681 -0.43 -2.24 19.20
N LYS A 682 0.71 -2.74 18.72
CA LYS A 682 1.31 -4.04 19.12
C LYS A 682 0.44 -5.28 18.81
N VAL A 683 -0.40 -5.25 17.77
CA VAL A 683 -1.19 -6.43 17.36
C VAL A 683 -0.34 -7.52 16.69
N ARG A 684 -0.83 -8.77 16.76
CA ARG A 684 -0.27 -9.92 16.08
C ARG A 684 -0.30 -9.71 14.56
N CYS A 685 0.88 -9.65 13.95
CA CYS A 685 0.98 -9.75 12.50
C CYS A 685 1.04 -11.23 12.07
N TYR A 686 0.17 -11.62 11.14
CA TYR A 686 0.10 -12.96 10.57
C TYR A 686 1.12 -13.14 9.44
N ALA A 687 1.00 -12.32 8.40
CA ALA A 687 1.84 -12.27 7.20
C ALA A 687 1.70 -10.88 6.53
N ARG A 688 2.42 -10.65 5.44
CA ARG A 688 2.35 -9.43 4.59
C ARG A 688 1.95 -9.81 3.17
N ILE A 689 1.06 -9.02 2.56
CA ILE A 689 0.83 -9.06 1.12
C ILE A 689 2.04 -8.38 0.45
N ALA A 690 2.93 -9.17 -0.15
CA ALA A 690 4.18 -8.65 -0.70
C ALA A 690 3.98 -8.06 -2.10
N GLY A 691 3.28 -8.79 -2.98
CA GLY A 691 3.00 -8.37 -4.35
C GLY A 691 1.76 -9.04 -4.94
N HIS A 692 1.21 -8.51 -6.03
CA HIS A 692 0.05 -9.07 -6.73
C HIS A 692 -0.02 -8.66 -8.21
N SER A 693 -0.79 -9.44 -8.98
CA SER A 693 -1.23 -9.09 -10.34
C SER A 693 -2.57 -9.73 -10.69
N THR A 694 -3.30 -9.12 -11.62
CA THR A 694 -4.38 -9.76 -12.40
C THR A 694 -4.01 -9.80 -13.89
N GLY A 695 -4.82 -10.44 -14.74
CA GLY A 695 -4.59 -10.52 -16.19
C GLY A 695 -5.64 -11.32 -16.95
N LEU A 696 -5.82 -11.03 -18.24
CA LEU A 696 -6.78 -11.70 -19.14
C LEU A 696 -6.11 -12.58 -20.21
N ASP A 697 -6.67 -13.75 -20.48
CA ASP A 697 -6.12 -14.67 -21.49
C ASP A 697 -6.39 -14.22 -22.94
N ALA A 698 -7.50 -13.51 -23.19
CA ALA A 698 -8.01 -13.19 -24.54
C ALA A 698 -8.06 -14.43 -25.46
N HIS A 699 -8.75 -15.48 -25.00
CA HIS A 699 -8.82 -16.79 -25.65
C HIS A 699 -10.26 -17.34 -25.84
N HIS A 700 -10.99 -17.60 -24.75
CA HIS A 700 -12.31 -18.25 -24.78
C HIS A 700 -13.17 -17.81 -23.58
N PRO A 701 -14.52 -17.84 -23.66
CA PRO A 701 -15.38 -17.58 -22.49
C PRO A 701 -15.25 -18.62 -21.36
N THR A 702 -14.78 -19.85 -21.63
CA THR A 702 -14.72 -20.93 -20.62
C THR A 702 -13.40 -21.69 -20.54
N ALA A 703 -12.57 -21.65 -21.58
CA ALA A 703 -11.35 -22.45 -21.67
C ALA A 703 -10.12 -21.55 -21.47
N PRO A 704 -9.15 -21.94 -20.63
CA PRO A 704 -7.87 -21.23 -20.54
C PRO A 704 -7.11 -21.32 -21.87
N ASP A 705 -6.18 -20.40 -22.10
CA ASP A 705 -5.24 -20.49 -23.22
C ASP A 705 -4.44 -21.80 -23.09
N PRO A 706 -4.44 -22.68 -24.11
CA PRO A 706 -3.82 -24.00 -24.05
C PRO A 706 -2.30 -23.97 -23.81
N ARG A 707 -1.68 -22.78 -23.84
CA ARG A 707 -0.25 -22.53 -23.58
C ARG A 707 0.03 -22.13 -22.13
N GLY A 708 -0.99 -21.86 -21.31
CA GLY A 708 -0.83 -21.35 -19.94
C GLY A 708 -0.37 -19.90 -19.84
N GLU A 709 -0.61 -19.08 -20.87
CA GLU A 709 -0.04 -17.73 -21.01
C GLU A 709 -0.54 -16.75 -19.93
N GLY A 710 -1.85 -16.75 -19.62
CA GLY A 710 -2.42 -15.96 -18.51
C GLY A 710 -1.82 -16.32 -17.16
N VAL A 711 -1.79 -17.62 -16.83
CA VAL A 711 -1.20 -18.17 -15.60
C VAL A 711 0.26 -17.77 -15.44
N TYR A 712 1.09 -18.02 -16.46
CA TYR A 712 2.50 -17.61 -16.48
C TYR A 712 2.65 -16.11 -16.20
N ARG A 713 1.87 -15.27 -16.90
CA ARG A 713 2.00 -13.81 -16.83
C ARG A 713 1.61 -13.26 -15.46
N VAL A 714 0.50 -13.71 -14.86
CA VAL A 714 0.10 -13.20 -13.53
C VAL A 714 1.04 -13.66 -12.43
N LEU A 715 1.54 -14.89 -12.49
CA LEU A 715 2.54 -15.39 -11.53
C LEU A 715 3.85 -14.59 -11.62
N TYR A 716 4.36 -14.38 -12.84
CA TYR A 716 5.56 -13.58 -13.10
C TYR A 716 5.39 -12.12 -12.64
N MET A 717 4.24 -11.49 -12.97
CA MET A 717 3.96 -10.11 -12.56
C MET A 717 3.80 -9.97 -11.04
N ALA A 718 3.11 -10.90 -10.36
CA ALA A 718 2.95 -10.87 -8.91
C ALA A 718 4.29 -11.09 -8.18
N LEU A 719 5.15 -11.99 -8.69
CA LEU A 719 6.50 -12.18 -8.17
C LEU A 719 7.35 -10.91 -8.34
N ASN A 720 7.37 -10.34 -9.55
CA ASN A 720 8.05 -9.09 -9.86
C ASN A 720 7.53 -7.91 -8.99
N ASP A 721 6.24 -7.84 -8.69
CA ASP A 721 5.66 -6.84 -7.78
C ASP A 721 6.12 -7.03 -6.33
N SER A 722 6.35 -8.28 -5.91
CA SER A 722 6.69 -8.63 -4.52
C SER A 722 8.12 -8.33 -4.08
N GLY A 723 9.05 -8.23 -5.03
CA GLY A 723 10.49 -8.11 -4.77
C GLY A 723 11.19 -9.41 -4.37
N TYR A 724 10.49 -10.54 -4.31
CA TYR A 724 11.05 -11.88 -4.07
C TYR A 724 11.46 -12.58 -5.37
N THR A 725 12.30 -13.61 -5.24
CA THR A 725 12.68 -14.54 -6.32
C THR A 725 12.02 -15.92 -6.15
N LEU A 726 12.07 -16.76 -7.20
CA LEU A 726 11.51 -18.12 -7.16
C LEU A 726 12.21 -19.03 -6.12
N ASP A 727 13.51 -18.84 -5.90
CA ASP A 727 14.29 -19.63 -4.93
C ASP A 727 13.85 -19.39 -3.48
N GLU A 728 13.18 -18.27 -3.20
CA GLU A 728 12.65 -17.93 -1.86
C GLU A 728 11.23 -18.48 -1.61
N MET A 729 10.61 -19.11 -2.61
CA MET A 729 9.25 -19.64 -2.50
C MET A 729 9.20 -21.00 -1.78
N GLY A 730 8.27 -21.11 -0.84
CA GLY A 730 7.87 -22.36 -0.22
C GLY A 730 7.26 -23.32 -1.22
N CYS A 731 6.19 -22.85 -1.86
CA CYS A 731 5.38 -23.54 -2.84
C CYS A 731 4.65 -22.52 -3.75
N ILE A 732 4.01 -23.02 -4.81
CA ILE A 732 2.97 -22.32 -5.56
C ILE A 732 1.64 -23.02 -5.28
N ASN A 733 0.69 -22.32 -4.64
CA ASN A 733 -0.70 -22.77 -4.57
C ASN A 733 -1.39 -22.44 -5.90
N ALA A 734 -1.53 -23.46 -6.73
CA ALA A 734 -2.18 -23.38 -8.03
C ALA A 734 -3.71 -23.33 -7.90
N HIS A 735 -4.38 -22.94 -8.98
CA HIS A 735 -5.84 -22.98 -9.04
C HIS A 735 -6.36 -24.43 -9.01
N GLY A 736 -5.70 -25.37 -9.69
CA GLY A 736 -5.84 -26.83 -9.55
C GLY A 736 -7.24 -27.32 -9.23
N THR A 737 -8.17 -27.21 -10.18
CA THR A 737 -9.59 -27.57 -10.01
C THR A 737 -9.89 -29.05 -10.21
N GLY A 738 -8.91 -29.90 -10.51
CA GLY A 738 -9.16 -31.30 -10.84
C GLY A 738 -9.74 -31.49 -12.25
N THR A 739 -10.05 -30.41 -12.98
CA THR A 739 -10.54 -30.46 -14.36
C THR A 739 -9.36 -30.58 -15.33
N GLU A 740 -9.49 -31.47 -16.32
CA GLU A 740 -8.40 -31.85 -17.23
C GLU A 740 -7.76 -30.64 -17.93
N VAL A 741 -8.58 -29.77 -18.53
CA VAL A 741 -8.10 -28.62 -19.30
C VAL A 741 -7.43 -27.56 -18.41
N ASN A 742 -7.97 -27.29 -17.21
CA ASN A 742 -7.32 -26.34 -16.28
C ASN A 742 -5.94 -26.86 -15.89
N ASP A 743 -5.90 -28.05 -15.30
CA ASP A 743 -4.71 -28.55 -14.59
C ASP A 743 -3.53 -28.73 -15.54
N ILE A 744 -3.78 -29.12 -16.80
CA ILE A 744 -2.76 -29.22 -17.85
C ILE A 744 -2.27 -27.83 -18.32
N CYS A 745 -3.17 -26.86 -18.51
CA CYS A 745 -2.79 -25.52 -18.98
C CYS A 745 -2.08 -24.72 -17.88
N GLU A 746 -2.50 -24.90 -16.63
CA GLU A 746 -1.87 -24.35 -15.45
C GLU A 746 -0.49 -24.97 -15.19
N THR A 747 -0.37 -26.31 -15.31
CA THR A 747 0.96 -26.97 -15.28
C THR A 747 1.89 -26.35 -16.31
N ARG A 748 1.47 -26.18 -17.58
CA ARG A 748 2.29 -25.54 -18.62
C ARG A 748 2.71 -24.11 -18.26
N GLY A 749 1.79 -23.31 -17.70
CA GLY A 749 2.07 -21.95 -17.26
C GLY A 749 3.08 -21.89 -16.10
N ILE A 750 2.97 -22.81 -15.14
CA ILE A 750 3.88 -22.92 -14.00
C ILE A 750 5.24 -23.48 -14.44
N THR A 751 5.30 -24.54 -15.25
CA THR A 751 6.57 -25.09 -15.77
C THR A 751 7.38 -24.03 -16.54
N ARG A 752 6.71 -23.16 -17.31
CA ARG A 752 7.36 -22.02 -17.99
C ARG A 752 7.87 -20.95 -17.02
N LEU A 753 7.20 -20.74 -15.89
CA LEU A 753 7.68 -19.82 -14.85
C LEU A 753 8.89 -20.41 -14.11
N LEU A 754 8.87 -21.71 -13.83
CA LEU A 754 9.90 -22.39 -13.05
C LEU A 754 11.21 -22.59 -13.80
N GLU A 755 11.18 -22.76 -15.12
CA GLU A 755 12.36 -23.16 -15.90
C GLU A 755 12.99 -24.45 -15.28
N ASP A 756 14.23 -24.41 -14.82
CA ASP A 756 14.91 -25.54 -14.13
C ASP A 756 14.62 -25.61 -12.61
N LYS A 757 13.83 -24.68 -12.04
CA LYS A 757 13.60 -24.56 -10.59
C LYS A 757 12.60 -25.59 -10.06
N LYS A 758 12.88 -26.14 -8.88
CA LYS A 758 12.05 -27.16 -8.22
C LYS A 758 11.24 -26.59 -7.05
N VAL A 759 10.41 -25.59 -7.33
CA VAL A 759 9.41 -25.10 -6.37
C VAL A 759 8.19 -26.03 -6.41
N PRO A 760 7.77 -26.63 -5.27
CA PRO A 760 6.61 -27.52 -5.25
C PRO A 760 5.30 -26.79 -5.58
N VAL A 761 4.37 -27.50 -6.21
CA VAL A 761 3.02 -27.02 -6.53
C VAL A 761 2.02 -27.72 -5.63
N ILE A 762 0.93 -27.05 -5.25
CA ILE A 762 -0.15 -27.64 -4.45
C ILE A 762 -1.51 -27.14 -4.94
N SER A 763 -2.60 -27.86 -4.62
CA SER A 763 -3.95 -27.29 -4.65
C SER A 763 -4.74 -27.70 -3.39
N LEU A 764 -5.06 -26.69 -2.58
CA LEU A 764 -5.85 -26.88 -1.36
C LEU A 764 -7.35 -27.12 -1.62
N LYS A 765 -7.83 -27.00 -2.86
CA LYS A 765 -9.20 -27.43 -3.23
C LYS A 765 -9.43 -28.92 -2.97
N SER A 766 -8.36 -29.72 -2.88
CA SER A 766 -8.39 -31.11 -2.39
C SER A 766 -8.98 -31.27 -0.98
N PHE A 767 -8.93 -30.23 -0.13
CA PHE A 767 -9.46 -30.24 1.25
C PHE A 767 -10.94 -29.82 1.36
N PHE A 768 -11.37 -28.81 0.62
CA PHE A 768 -12.67 -28.14 0.80
C PHE A 768 -13.49 -27.93 -0.47
N GLY A 769 -13.03 -28.46 -1.61
CA GLY A 769 -13.65 -28.26 -2.92
C GLY A 769 -13.37 -26.87 -3.47
N HIS A 770 -14.15 -26.45 -4.47
CA HIS A 770 -14.06 -25.11 -5.04
C HIS A 770 -15.11 -24.18 -4.41
N CYS A 771 -14.68 -23.41 -3.40
CA CYS A 771 -15.47 -22.36 -2.73
C CYS A 771 -15.64 -21.08 -3.56
N MET A 772 -15.87 -21.23 -4.88
CA MET A 772 -16.16 -20.15 -5.84
C MET A 772 -15.20 -18.94 -5.71
N GLY A 773 -15.72 -17.71 -5.59
CA GLY A 773 -14.91 -16.48 -5.55
C GLY A 773 -14.18 -16.30 -4.22
N THR A 774 -14.66 -16.94 -3.15
CA THR A 774 -14.06 -16.95 -1.81
C THR A 774 -12.82 -17.86 -1.71
N THR A 775 -12.61 -18.77 -2.66
CA THR A 775 -11.55 -19.79 -2.57
C THR A 775 -10.15 -19.21 -2.32
N GLY A 776 -9.75 -18.15 -3.04
CA GLY A 776 -8.38 -17.63 -3.04
C GLY A 776 -7.88 -17.11 -1.69
N ILE A 777 -8.72 -16.39 -0.93
CA ILE A 777 -8.37 -15.92 0.42
C ILE A 777 -8.37 -17.05 1.46
N LEU A 778 -9.22 -18.08 1.29
CA LEU A 778 -9.16 -19.29 2.13
C LEU A 778 -7.87 -20.10 1.86
N GLU A 779 -7.49 -20.26 0.59
CA GLU A 779 -6.24 -20.90 0.17
C GLU A 779 -5.01 -20.16 0.72
N ALA A 780 -5.01 -18.83 0.66
CA ALA A 780 -3.95 -18.02 1.23
C ALA A 780 -3.93 -18.09 2.77
N THR A 781 -5.09 -18.13 3.44
CA THR A 781 -5.19 -18.29 4.90
C THR A 781 -4.56 -19.60 5.36
N CYS A 782 -4.92 -20.71 4.71
CA CYS A 782 -4.37 -22.04 4.99
C CYS A 782 -2.84 -22.07 4.78
N ASN A 783 -2.35 -21.49 3.68
CA ASN A 783 -0.91 -21.40 3.42
C ASN A 783 -0.16 -20.50 4.41
N ILE A 784 -0.77 -19.43 4.94
CA ILE A 784 -0.17 -18.62 6.02
C ILE A 784 -0.03 -19.45 7.31
N LEU A 785 -1.04 -20.25 7.67
CA LEU A 785 -0.97 -21.12 8.86
C LEU A 785 0.12 -22.19 8.71
N ALA A 786 0.19 -22.86 7.55
CA ALA A 786 1.22 -23.86 7.25
C ALA A 786 2.65 -23.26 7.18
N MET A 787 2.82 -22.10 6.54
CA MET A 787 4.09 -21.35 6.50
C MET A 787 4.58 -20.97 7.91
N ARG A 788 3.66 -20.54 8.80
CA ARG A 788 3.97 -20.23 10.20
C ARG A 788 4.27 -21.46 11.06
N LYS A 789 4.09 -22.66 10.50
CA LYS A 789 4.34 -23.98 11.11
C LYS A 789 5.41 -24.78 10.37
N ASN A 790 6.11 -24.15 9.42
CA ASN A 790 7.23 -24.70 8.66
C ASN A 790 6.91 -26.03 7.93
N PHE A 791 5.75 -26.10 7.28
CA PHE A 791 5.45 -27.17 6.32
C PHE A 791 4.68 -26.67 5.10
N ILE A 792 4.86 -27.35 3.95
CA ILE A 792 3.99 -27.23 2.78
C ILE A 792 2.83 -28.23 2.96
N PRO A 793 1.56 -27.79 2.91
CA PRO A 793 0.42 -28.70 2.99
C PRO A 793 0.30 -29.54 1.70
N PRO A 794 -0.23 -30.77 1.77
CA PRO A 794 -0.30 -31.66 0.61
C PRO A 794 -1.42 -31.30 -0.37
N THR A 795 -1.35 -31.84 -1.59
CA THR A 795 -2.55 -32.07 -2.41
C THR A 795 -3.10 -33.46 -2.05
N ILE A 796 -4.26 -33.53 -1.37
CA ILE A 796 -4.85 -34.81 -0.93
C ILE A 796 -5.70 -35.47 -2.02
N ASN A 797 -6.16 -36.70 -1.76
CA ASN A 797 -6.88 -37.58 -2.70
C ASN A 797 -6.05 -37.98 -3.95
N PHE A 798 -4.73 -37.81 -3.91
CA PHE A 798 -3.84 -37.97 -5.06
C PHE A 798 -3.55 -39.46 -5.32
N LYS A 799 -3.86 -39.96 -6.52
CA LYS A 799 -3.69 -41.37 -6.90
C LYS A 799 -2.43 -41.56 -7.74
N GLU A 800 -2.33 -40.82 -8.83
CA GLU A 800 -1.20 -40.81 -9.77
C GLU A 800 -1.20 -39.52 -10.60
N ASN A 801 -0.05 -39.13 -11.15
CA ASN A 801 0.05 -37.93 -12.01
C ASN A 801 -0.77 -38.11 -13.29
N ARG A 802 -1.67 -37.17 -13.59
CA ARG A 802 -2.41 -37.11 -14.86
C ARG A 802 -1.44 -36.86 -16.03
N PRO A 803 -1.62 -37.45 -17.22
CA PRO A 803 -0.80 -37.12 -18.40
C PRO A 803 -0.81 -35.61 -18.70
N GLY A 804 0.37 -35.01 -18.82
CA GLY A 804 0.52 -33.55 -18.96
C GLY A 804 0.47 -32.75 -17.65
N CYS A 805 0.44 -33.44 -16.50
CA CYS A 805 0.63 -32.90 -15.16
C CYS A 805 1.86 -33.58 -14.51
N ASP A 806 3.05 -33.00 -14.67
CA ASP A 806 4.36 -33.62 -14.37
C ASP A 806 5.19 -32.90 -13.30
N LEU A 807 4.61 -31.92 -12.61
CA LEU A 807 5.26 -31.20 -11.51
C LEU A 807 5.18 -31.96 -10.16
N ASP A 808 5.86 -31.41 -9.15
CA ASP A 808 5.86 -31.91 -7.77
C ASP A 808 4.64 -31.39 -6.99
N TYR A 809 3.54 -32.16 -7.02
CA TYR A 809 2.24 -31.76 -6.45
C TYR A 809 2.08 -32.00 -4.93
N VAL A 810 3.15 -32.41 -4.23
CA VAL A 810 3.14 -32.78 -2.79
C VAL A 810 1.98 -33.74 -2.43
N PRO A 811 1.95 -34.97 -2.99
CA PRO A 811 0.79 -35.85 -2.90
C PRO A 811 0.55 -36.41 -1.49
N ASN A 812 -0.68 -36.26 -0.99
CA ASN A 812 -1.29 -36.85 0.21
C ASN A 812 -0.65 -36.58 1.58
N THR A 813 0.64 -36.27 1.69
CA THR A 813 1.33 -36.09 2.98
C THR A 813 2.11 -34.79 2.97
N LYS A 814 1.97 -33.99 4.04
CA LYS A 814 2.64 -32.70 4.19
C LYS A 814 4.16 -32.83 4.08
N ARG A 815 4.82 -31.78 3.62
CA ARG A 815 6.29 -31.72 3.54
C ARG A 815 6.83 -30.67 4.48
N ASP A 816 7.52 -31.10 5.53
CA ASP A 816 8.18 -30.19 6.46
C ASP A 816 9.31 -29.42 5.73
N LYS A 817 9.21 -28.09 5.75
CA LYS A 817 10.09 -27.13 5.07
C LYS A 817 9.83 -25.75 5.70
N GLU A 818 10.86 -25.10 6.25
CA GLU A 818 10.76 -23.66 6.51
C GLU A 818 10.87 -22.87 5.20
N TYR A 819 10.01 -21.88 5.03
CA TYR A 819 10.03 -20.92 3.93
C TYR A 819 9.49 -19.57 4.37
N ASP A 820 9.77 -18.51 3.61
CA ASP A 820 9.42 -17.12 3.98
C ASP A 820 8.32 -16.50 3.12
N ALA A 821 8.02 -17.07 1.96
CA ALA A 821 6.96 -16.60 1.06
C ALA A 821 6.35 -17.75 0.24
N PHE A 822 5.13 -17.53 -0.27
CA PHE A 822 4.48 -18.41 -1.24
C PHE A 822 3.67 -17.58 -2.25
N ILE A 823 3.40 -18.16 -3.41
CA ILE A 823 2.48 -17.58 -4.40
C ILE A 823 1.16 -18.34 -4.37
N SER A 824 0.02 -17.65 -4.40
CA SER A 824 -1.30 -18.26 -4.64
C SER A 824 -1.92 -17.69 -5.91
N CYS A 825 -2.48 -18.55 -6.76
CA CYS A 825 -3.02 -18.21 -8.06
C CYS A 825 -4.44 -18.78 -8.25
N ASN A 826 -5.33 -17.96 -8.82
CA ASN A 826 -6.70 -18.34 -9.13
C ASN A 826 -7.05 -17.93 -10.56
N SER A 827 -7.49 -18.89 -11.36
CA SER A 827 -8.02 -18.71 -12.71
C SER A 827 -9.55 -18.72 -12.68
N ALA A 828 -10.21 -18.18 -13.71
CA ALA A 828 -11.67 -18.12 -13.81
C ALA A 828 -12.14 -18.18 -15.27
N PHE A 829 -13.44 -18.47 -15.45
CA PHE A 829 -14.13 -18.27 -16.74
C PHE A 829 -14.01 -16.81 -17.22
N GLY A 830 -14.19 -16.59 -18.52
CA GLY A 830 -13.79 -15.35 -19.21
C GLY A 830 -12.28 -15.18 -19.38
N GLY A 831 -11.46 -16.14 -18.90
CA GLY A 831 -10.00 -16.07 -18.98
C GLY A 831 -9.38 -15.08 -18.01
N SER A 832 -10.02 -14.82 -16.86
CA SER A 832 -9.52 -13.92 -15.81
C SER A 832 -8.63 -14.67 -14.83
N HIS A 833 -7.44 -14.14 -14.57
CA HIS A 833 -6.50 -14.71 -13.60
C HIS A 833 -6.09 -13.67 -12.56
N ALA A 834 -5.82 -14.11 -11.34
CA ALA A 834 -5.26 -13.29 -10.27
C ALA A 834 -4.22 -14.10 -9.49
N ALA A 835 -3.12 -13.45 -9.08
CA ALA A 835 -2.09 -14.05 -8.25
C ALA A 835 -1.59 -13.07 -7.18
N VAL A 836 -1.31 -13.61 -5.99
CA VAL A 836 -0.72 -12.87 -4.85
C VAL A 836 0.52 -13.58 -4.33
N VAL A 837 1.51 -12.81 -3.91
CA VAL A 837 2.67 -13.29 -3.14
C VAL A 837 2.49 -12.86 -1.69
N ILE A 838 2.46 -13.83 -0.79
CA ILE A 838 2.33 -13.61 0.65
C ILE A 838 3.66 -13.99 1.32
N SER A 839 4.08 -13.22 2.32
CA SER A 839 5.37 -13.38 3.00
C SER A 839 5.29 -13.28 4.52
N LYS A 840 6.28 -13.82 5.24
CA LYS A 840 6.51 -13.48 6.66
C LYS A 840 6.69 -11.97 6.80
N TRP A 841 5.83 -11.33 7.59
CA TRP A 841 5.71 -9.87 7.72
C TRP A 841 6.99 -9.17 8.23
N ASN A 842 7.86 -9.91 8.92
CA ASN A 842 9.08 -9.39 9.54
C ASN A 842 10.33 -9.51 8.65
N LYS A 843 10.25 -10.09 7.44
CA LYS A 843 11.35 -10.04 6.48
C LYS A 843 11.39 -8.68 5.77
N PRO A 844 12.52 -7.96 5.75
CA PRO A 844 12.67 -6.76 4.92
C PRO A 844 12.44 -7.07 3.44
N ILE A 845 11.82 -6.16 2.69
CA ILE A 845 11.67 -6.25 1.23
C ILE A 845 12.30 -5.03 0.55
N ILE A 846 12.85 -5.25 -0.64
CA ILE A 846 13.31 -4.16 -1.50
C ILE A 846 12.10 -3.61 -2.24
N LYS A 847 11.48 -2.56 -1.70
CA LYS A 847 10.43 -1.83 -2.40
C LYS A 847 10.98 -1.19 -3.68
N LYS A 848 10.23 -1.30 -4.76
CA LYS A 848 10.40 -0.43 -5.93
C LYS A 848 10.12 1.02 -5.52
N PRO A 849 10.86 2.01 -6.06
CA PRO A 849 10.56 3.41 -5.80
C PRO A 849 9.17 3.76 -6.37
N PRO A 850 8.40 4.65 -5.71
CA PRO A 850 7.08 5.04 -6.20
C PRO A 850 7.21 5.78 -7.53
N VAL A 851 6.38 5.41 -8.50
CA VAL A 851 6.30 6.06 -9.81
C VAL A 851 5.30 7.23 -9.72
N ASN A 852 5.67 8.42 -10.21
CA ASN A 852 4.77 9.58 -10.22
C ASN A 852 4.11 9.76 -11.61
N ASN A 853 3.34 8.76 -12.05
CA ASN A 853 2.61 8.85 -13.32
C ASN A 853 1.47 9.88 -13.23
N ARG A 854 1.30 10.66 -14.29
CA ARG A 854 0.12 11.52 -14.53
C ARG A 854 -0.79 10.82 -15.53
N ILE A 855 -2.10 10.79 -15.29
CA ILE A 855 -3.03 9.87 -15.97
C ILE A 855 -4.10 10.64 -16.73
N VAL A 856 -4.20 10.40 -18.04
CA VAL A 856 -5.09 11.11 -18.95
C VAL A 856 -6.07 10.18 -19.65
N ILE A 857 -7.26 10.70 -19.94
CA ILE A 857 -8.24 10.10 -20.84
C ILE A 857 -7.88 10.52 -22.27
N THR A 858 -7.64 9.54 -23.14
CA THR A 858 -7.22 9.76 -24.55
C THR A 858 -8.17 9.18 -25.59
N GLY A 859 -9.25 8.53 -25.15
CA GLY A 859 -10.34 8.13 -26.04
C GLY A 859 -11.61 7.88 -25.25
N ILE A 860 -12.77 8.19 -25.85
CA ILE A 860 -14.09 8.07 -25.23
C ILE A 860 -14.99 7.27 -26.16
N GLY A 861 -15.61 6.21 -25.65
CA GLY A 861 -16.50 5.35 -26.41
C GLY A 861 -17.80 5.09 -25.65
N MET A 862 -18.92 5.08 -26.37
CA MET A 862 -20.25 5.07 -25.76
C MET A 862 -21.28 4.40 -26.65
N VAL A 863 -22.28 3.77 -26.02
CA VAL A 863 -23.48 3.20 -26.61
C VAL A 863 -24.64 3.54 -25.68
N SER A 864 -25.73 4.10 -26.20
CA SER A 864 -26.98 4.28 -25.46
C SER A 864 -28.18 4.26 -26.40
N SER A 865 -29.39 4.39 -25.85
CA SER A 865 -30.63 4.59 -26.61
C SER A 865 -30.57 5.76 -27.61
N LEU A 866 -29.64 6.70 -27.47
CA LEU A 866 -29.47 7.84 -28.36
C LEU A 866 -28.54 7.59 -29.56
N GLY A 867 -27.78 6.49 -29.61
CA GLY A 867 -26.93 6.14 -30.75
C GLY A 867 -25.64 5.39 -30.41
N LEU A 868 -24.82 5.13 -31.44
CA LEU A 868 -23.53 4.45 -31.35
C LEU A 868 -22.37 5.47 -31.48
N GLY A 869 -21.45 5.47 -30.52
CA GLY A 869 -20.34 6.42 -30.46
C GLY A 869 -20.77 7.81 -29.95
N VAL A 870 -19.80 8.58 -29.47
CA VAL A 870 -20.07 9.86 -28.77
C VAL A 870 -20.75 10.89 -29.68
N ALA A 871 -20.36 10.95 -30.96
CA ALA A 871 -20.89 11.91 -31.92
C ALA A 871 -22.41 11.74 -32.21
N GLU A 872 -22.92 10.52 -32.31
CA GLU A 872 -24.36 10.29 -32.52
C GLU A 872 -25.17 10.69 -31.28
N ASN A 873 -24.68 10.29 -30.10
CA ASN A 873 -25.29 10.62 -28.82
C ASN A 873 -25.32 12.14 -28.60
N LEU A 874 -24.20 12.85 -28.84
CA LEU A 874 -24.15 14.31 -28.74
C LEU A 874 -25.10 14.98 -29.74
N LYS A 875 -25.19 14.50 -30.98
CA LYS A 875 -26.15 15.01 -31.97
C LYS A 875 -27.61 14.87 -31.50
N ALA A 876 -27.97 13.76 -30.88
CA ALA A 876 -29.30 13.56 -30.29
C ALA A 876 -29.54 14.48 -29.08
N LEU A 877 -28.55 14.60 -28.19
CA LEU A 877 -28.59 15.48 -27.01
C LEU A 877 -28.72 16.95 -27.38
N SER A 878 -27.98 17.43 -28.39
CA SER A 878 -28.08 18.81 -28.91
C SER A 878 -29.48 19.15 -29.44
N ASN A 879 -30.24 18.15 -29.90
CA ASN A 879 -31.64 18.29 -30.32
C ASN A 879 -32.65 18.14 -29.16
N GLY A 880 -32.19 17.99 -27.92
CA GLY A 880 -33.05 17.73 -26.75
C GLY A 880 -33.75 16.37 -26.78
N THR A 881 -33.27 15.41 -27.58
CA THR A 881 -33.96 14.13 -27.81
C THR A 881 -34.02 13.30 -26.53
N LYS A 882 -35.20 12.74 -26.23
CA LYS A 882 -35.40 11.64 -25.27
C LYS A 882 -35.85 10.42 -26.07
N ASN A 883 -35.14 9.29 -26.00
CA ASN A 883 -35.51 8.09 -26.76
C ASN A 883 -35.98 6.97 -25.82
N PHE A 884 -37.21 7.10 -25.33
CA PHE A 884 -37.87 6.06 -24.55
C PHE A 884 -38.83 5.27 -25.45
N THR A 885 -38.63 3.97 -25.51
CA THR A 885 -39.35 3.05 -26.40
C THR A 885 -39.87 1.85 -25.60
N LYS A 886 -40.70 1.03 -26.25
CA LYS A 886 -41.18 -0.25 -25.73
C LYS A 886 -40.55 -1.40 -26.51
N ASP A 887 -40.14 -2.46 -25.82
CA ASP A 887 -39.57 -3.68 -26.42
C ASP A 887 -40.39 -4.92 -26.01
N GLU A 888 -41.23 -5.44 -26.91
CA GLU A 888 -42.14 -6.57 -26.61
C GLU A 888 -41.41 -7.88 -26.19
N SER A 889 -40.08 -7.96 -26.23
CA SER A 889 -39.31 -9.06 -25.63
C SER A 889 -39.24 -8.97 -24.09
N VAL A 890 -39.20 -7.76 -23.55
CA VAL A 890 -39.21 -7.44 -22.11
C VAL A 890 -40.64 -7.45 -21.56
N TRP A 891 -41.62 -6.95 -22.32
CA TRP A 891 -43.02 -6.87 -21.88
C TRP A 891 -43.84 -8.13 -22.17
N GLN A 892 -44.09 -8.94 -21.13
CA GLN A 892 -45.11 -10.00 -21.18
C GLN A 892 -45.85 -10.12 -19.85
N ASN A 893 -47.17 -9.84 -19.88
CA ASN A 893 -48.18 -10.01 -18.81
C ASN A 893 -47.78 -9.57 -17.38
N SER A 894 -48.50 -8.56 -16.88
CA SER A 894 -48.42 -8.04 -15.50
C SER A 894 -47.18 -7.18 -15.17
N VAL A 895 -46.93 -6.16 -15.98
CA VAL A 895 -46.12 -4.97 -15.63
C VAL A 895 -46.86 -3.68 -16.03
N ASN A 896 -46.63 -2.59 -15.31
CA ASN A 896 -47.38 -1.33 -15.39
C ASN A 896 -46.67 -0.27 -16.25
N ALA A 897 -45.37 -0.03 -16.01
CA ALA A 897 -44.52 0.82 -16.87
C ALA A 897 -44.51 0.28 -18.30
N GLN A 898 -44.35 1.14 -19.31
CA GLN A 898 -44.40 0.78 -20.74
C GLN A 898 -43.20 1.29 -21.55
N LEU A 899 -42.34 2.14 -20.99
CA LEU A 899 -41.21 2.76 -21.69
C LEU A 899 -39.90 2.66 -20.92
N ALA A 900 -38.81 2.44 -21.64
CA ALA A 900 -37.45 2.60 -21.14
C ALA A 900 -36.48 3.03 -22.26
N GLY A 901 -35.26 3.42 -21.88
CA GLY A 901 -34.22 3.82 -22.82
C GLY A 901 -33.48 2.64 -23.42
N PHE A 902 -34.11 1.93 -24.37
CA PHE A 902 -33.49 0.79 -25.06
C PHE A 902 -32.47 1.20 -26.12
N VAL A 903 -31.37 0.45 -26.16
CA VAL A 903 -30.40 0.44 -27.26
C VAL A 903 -30.99 -0.40 -28.40
N PRO A 904 -31.23 0.19 -29.60
CA PRO A 904 -31.71 -0.56 -30.75
C PRO A 904 -30.74 -1.68 -31.15
N GLU A 905 -31.25 -2.76 -31.73
CA GLU A 905 -30.40 -3.87 -32.16
C GLU A 905 -29.47 -3.50 -33.32
N PHE A 906 -28.16 -3.71 -33.12
CA PHE A 906 -27.08 -3.40 -34.05
C PHE A 906 -26.18 -4.62 -34.32
N SER A 907 -25.32 -4.55 -35.35
CA SER A 907 -24.33 -5.59 -35.69
C SER A 907 -22.89 -5.09 -35.54
N SER A 908 -21.90 -5.99 -35.64
CA SER A 908 -20.50 -5.56 -35.61
C SER A 908 -20.11 -4.66 -36.79
N LYS A 909 -20.86 -4.69 -37.91
CA LYS A 909 -20.59 -3.82 -39.08
C LYS A 909 -20.88 -2.35 -38.80
N ASP A 910 -21.76 -2.07 -37.84
CA ASP A 910 -22.25 -0.75 -37.48
C ASP A 910 -21.37 -0.10 -36.40
N VAL A 911 -20.47 -0.90 -35.79
CA VAL A 911 -19.44 -0.46 -34.84
C VAL A 911 -18.08 -0.42 -35.54
N ASN A 912 -17.53 -1.58 -35.90
CA ASN A 912 -16.25 -1.70 -36.60
C ASN A 912 -16.22 -3.06 -37.34
N ARG A 913 -16.13 -3.03 -38.67
CA ARG A 913 -16.23 -4.22 -39.56
C ARG A 913 -15.21 -5.33 -39.31
N ARG A 914 -14.22 -5.12 -38.43
CA ARG A 914 -13.23 -6.13 -38.01
C ARG A 914 -13.70 -6.98 -36.83
N LEU A 915 -14.72 -6.55 -36.08
CA LEU A 915 -15.22 -7.26 -34.90
C LEU A 915 -16.16 -8.42 -35.26
N ASP A 916 -16.10 -9.50 -34.50
CA ASP A 916 -16.90 -10.70 -34.72
C ASP A 916 -17.84 -11.00 -33.54
N PHE A 917 -19.06 -10.48 -33.60
CA PHE A 917 -20.07 -10.72 -32.56
C PHE A 917 -20.79 -12.07 -32.70
N ARG A 918 -20.42 -12.97 -33.64
CA ARG A 918 -21.13 -14.26 -33.83
C ARG A 918 -21.04 -15.21 -32.63
N LYS A 919 -20.07 -15.00 -31.73
CA LYS A 919 -19.94 -15.73 -30.46
C LYS A 919 -20.42 -14.94 -29.23
N LEU A 920 -20.77 -13.67 -29.41
CA LEU A 920 -21.04 -12.70 -28.35
C LEU A 920 -22.55 -12.58 -28.13
N SER A 921 -23.10 -13.39 -27.23
CA SER A 921 -24.55 -13.67 -27.18
C SER A 921 -25.38 -12.87 -26.17
N ASN A 922 -24.77 -12.12 -25.23
CA ASN A 922 -25.50 -11.23 -24.32
C ASN A 922 -25.35 -9.74 -24.74
N LYS A 923 -26.37 -8.91 -24.45
CA LYS A 923 -26.45 -7.53 -24.97
C LYS A 923 -25.48 -6.61 -24.20
N ILE A 924 -25.35 -6.80 -22.89
CA ILE A 924 -24.38 -6.08 -22.04
C ILE A 924 -22.94 -6.17 -22.57
N SER A 925 -22.43 -7.36 -22.90
CA SER A 925 -21.04 -7.50 -23.40
C SER A 925 -20.89 -6.97 -24.83
N LYS A 926 -21.96 -7.07 -25.64
CA LYS A 926 -22.02 -6.45 -26.98
C LYS A 926 -21.94 -4.93 -26.91
N MET A 927 -22.67 -4.29 -25.99
CA MET A 927 -22.59 -2.84 -25.74
C MET A 927 -21.22 -2.44 -25.17
N ALA A 928 -20.74 -3.16 -24.14
CA ALA A 928 -19.47 -2.90 -23.48
C ALA A 928 -18.26 -3.04 -24.42
N THR A 929 -18.24 -4.09 -25.26
CA THR A 929 -17.21 -4.30 -26.29
C THR A 929 -17.24 -3.22 -27.36
N SER A 930 -18.43 -2.70 -27.69
CA SER A 930 -18.57 -1.64 -28.69
C SER A 930 -18.08 -0.29 -28.15
N ALA A 931 -18.47 0.07 -26.92
CA ALA A 931 -17.93 1.23 -26.23
C ALA A 931 -16.40 1.14 -26.04
N ALA A 932 -15.88 -0.03 -25.68
CA ALA A 932 -14.43 -0.26 -25.60
C ALA A 932 -13.72 -0.14 -26.97
N SER A 933 -14.32 -0.63 -28.06
CA SER A 933 -13.76 -0.45 -29.40
C SER A 933 -13.72 1.03 -29.79
N PHE A 934 -14.81 1.77 -29.55
CA PHE A 934 -14.86 3.20 -29.83
C PHE A 934 -13.81 3.97 -29.03
N SER A 935 -13.60 3.69 -27.74
CA SER A 935 -12.57 4.38 -26.95
C SER A 935 -11.14 4.07 -27.40
N ILE A 936 -10.90 2.86 -27.94
CA ILE A 936 -9.61 2.49 -28.54
C ILE A 936 -9.41 3.15 -29.90
N ASP A 937 -10.39 3.05 -30.81
CA ASP A 937 -10.32 3.64 -32.15
C ASP A 937 -10.15 5.18 -32.08
N GLU A 938 -10.86 5.86 -31.17
CA GLU A 938 -10.77 7.32 -30.90
C GLU A 938 -9.36 7.74 -30.45
N SER A 939 -8.70 6.93 -29.62
CA SER A 939 -7.34 7.19 -29.15
C SER A 939 -6.27 7.04 -30.24
N GLY A 940 -6.60 6.38 -31.36
CA GLY A 940 -5.68 5.99 -32.43
C GLY A 940 -4.80 4.76 -32.13
N LEU A 941 -4.87 4.17 -30.91
CA LEU A 941 -4.12 2.98 -30.53
C LEU A 941 -4.67 1.70 -31.18
N LYS A 942 -3.80 0.69 -31.36
CA LYS A 942 -4.09 -0.55 -32.10
C LYS A 942 -3.57 -1.78 -31.35
N PRO A 943 -4.37 -2.36 -30.44
CA PRO A 943 -4.06 -3.63 -29.79
C PRO A 943 -3.83 -4.74 -30.83
N ASN A 944 -2.82 -5.56 -30.59
CA ASN A 944 -2.45 -6.67 -31.45
C ASN A 944 -1.57 -7.68 -30.69
N ARG A 945 -1.18 -8.79 -31.34
CA ARG A 945 -0.43 -9.88 -30.71
C ARG A 945 0.94 -9.52 -30.12
N LYS A 946 1.48 -8.32 -30.37
CA LYS A 946 2.78 -7.86 -29.83
C LYS A 946 2.67 -6.94 -28.60
N ASN A 947 1.51 -6.34 -28.36
CA ASN A 947 1.30 -5.34 -27.29
C ASN A 947 0.02 -5.59 -26.48
N ALA A 948 -0.67 -6.72 -26.67
CA ALA A 948 -1.89 -7.10 -25.96
C ALA A 948 -1.78 -6.98 -24.43
N ASP A 949 -0.61 -7.31 -23.89
CA ASP A 949 -0.32 -7.32 -22.46
C ASP A 949 -0.20 -5.90 -21.88
N ASP A 950 0.03 -4.87 -22.72
CA ASP A 950 0.05 -3.45 -22.32
C ASP A 950 -1.37 -2.90 -22.01
N PHE A 951 -2.43 -3.57 -22.50
CA PHE A 951 -3.82 -3.12 -22.39
C PHE A 951 -4.61 -3.93 -21.35
N GLY A 952 -4.99 -3.27 -20.26
CA GLY A 952 -5.89 -3.81 -19.24
C GLY A 952 -7.35 -3.37 -19.41
N VAL A 953 -8.24 -4.00 -18.63
CA VAL A 953 -9.71 -3.85 -18.72
C VAL A 953 -10.35 -3.79 -17.33
N ALA A 954 -10.96 -2.67 -16.98
CA ALA A 954 -11.77 -2.49 -15.77
C ALA A 954 -13.22 -2.18 -16.15
N VAL A 955 -14.16 -3.03 -15.72
CA VAL A 955 -15.60 -2.86 -15.98
C VAL A 955 -16.38 -2.89 -14.67
N ALA A 956 -17.33 -1.97 -14.51
CA ALA A 956 -18.34 -2.07 -13.48
C ALA A 956 -19.73 -2.37 -14.07
N ILE A 957 -20.58 -2.98 -13.25
CA ILE A 957 -21.95 -3.40 -13.58
C ILE A 957 -22.88 -3.11 -12.39
N SER A 958 -24.17 -2.92 -12.64
CA SER A 958 -25.18 -2.91 -11.58
C SER A 958 -25.77 -4.31 -11.39
N ASN A 959 -26.34 -4.86 -12.46
CA ASN A 959 -27.03 -6.16 -12.44
C ASN A 959 -26.20 -7.28 -13.07
N GLY A 960 -25.40 -6.94 -14.09
CA GLY A 960 -24.65 -7.94 -14.88
C GLY A 960 -25.54 -8.69 -15.88
N PRO A 961 -25.00 -9.75 -16.51
CA PRO A 961 -25.73 -10.53 -17.50
C PRO A 961 -26.92 -11.32 -16.93
N PRO A 962 -27.93 -11.71 -17.73
CA PRO A 962 -29.23 -12.10 -17.20
C PRO A 962 -29.27 -13.58 -16.84
N GLU A 963 -29.28 -13.89 -15.53
CA GLU A 963 -29.37 -15.26 -15.01
C GLU A 963 -30.63 -16.02 -15.46
N ILE A 964 -31.71 -15.29 -15.78
CA ILE A 964 -33.05 -15.86 -16.01
C ILE A 964 -33.07 -16.96 -17.07
N MET A 965 -32.28 -16.84 -18.14
CA MET A 965 -32.19 -17.88 -19.19
C MET A 965 -31.58 -19.18 -18.69
N HIS A 966 -30.64 -19.11 -17.74
CA HIS A 966 -30.05 -20.28 -17.09
C HIS A 966 -31.01 -20.87 -16.05
N MET A 967 -31.64 -20.02 -15.24
CA MET A 967 -32.67 -20.42 -14.27
C MET A 967 -33.86 -21.12 -14.96
N ASP A 968 -34.30 -20.64 -16.12
CA ASP A 968 -35.36 -21.28 -16.91
C ASP A 968 -34.96 -22.69 -17.37
N LYS A 969 -33.72 -22.92 -17.81
CA LYS A 969 -33.25 -24.28 -18.19
C LYS A 969 -33.30 -25.23 -16.98
N VAL A 970 -32.67 -24.79 -15.88
CA VAL A 970 -32.55 -25.58 -14.65
C VAL A 970 -33.92 -25.88 -14.05
N PHE A 971 -34.80 -24.89 -13.87
CA PHE A 971 -36.02 -25.06 -13.07
C PHE A 971 -37.31 -25.31 -13.87
N SER A 972 -37.26 -25.28 -15.22
CA SER A 972 -38.35 -25.85 -16.05
C SER A 972 -38.22 -27.37 -16.21
N SER A 973 -36.99 -27.90 -16.28
CA SER A 973 -36.76 -29.35 -16.30
C SER A 973 -36.92 -29.95 -14.90
N GLY A 974 -37.67 -31.05 -14.79
CA GLY A 974 -37.82 -31.80 -13.53
C GLY A 974 -36.58 -32.59 -13.09
N THR A 975 -35.41 -32.22 -13.62
CA THR A 975 -34.12 -32.90 -13.45
C THR A 975 -32.95 -31.91 -13.37
N TYR A 976 -33.21 -30.61 -13.18
CA TYR A 976 -32.20 -29.56 -13.03
C TYR A 976 -31.13 -29.47 -14.14
N ALA A 977 -31.52 -29.70 -15.39
CA ALA A 977 -30.59 -29.66 -16.53
C ALA A 977 -30.27 -28.22 -16.98
N ALA A 978 -28.98 -27.87 -17.07
CA ALA A 978 -28.51 -26.57 -17.55
C ALA A 978 -28.02 -26.60 -19.02
N ASP A 979 -27.84 -25.41 -19.60
CA ASP A 979 -27.18 -25.22 -20.90
C ASP A 979 -25.80 -24.56 -20.72
N THR A 980 -24.78 -25.08 -21.43
CA THR A 980 -23.39 -24.63 -21.29
C THR A 980 -23.12 -23.26 -21.91
N THR A 981 -23.94 -22.85 -22.88
CA THR A 981 -23.91 -21.53 -23.52
C THR A 981 -24.54 -20.47 -22.61
N THR A 982 -25.62 -20.80 -21.88
CA THR A 982 -26.18 -19.87 -20.89
C THR A 982 -25.25 -19.73 -19.69
N PHE A 983 -24.84 -20.83 -19.06
CA PHE A 983 -24.06 -20.80 -17.82
C PHE A 983 -22.72 -20.06 -17.95
N SER A 984 -22.06 -20.17 -19.11
CA SER A 984 -20.80 -19.46 -19.38
C SER A 984 -20.95 -17.94 -19.56
N ASN A 985 -22.17 -17.43 -19.72
CA ASN A 985 -22.45 -16.02 -20.02
C ASN A 985 -23.26 -15.29 -18.94
N ILE A 986 -23.62 -15.94 -17.82
CA ILE A 986 -24.30 -15.28 -16.68
C ILE A 986 -23.33 -14.65 -15.67
N THR A 987 -22.06 -15.07 -15.66
CA THR A 987 -21.07 -14.56 -14.71
C THR A 987 -20.74 -13.08 -14.97
N ALA A 988 -20.68 -12.27 -13.91
CA ALA A 988 -20.38 -10.84 -13.97
C ALA A 988 -19.16 -10.50 -14.84
N ASN A 989 -18.06 -11.25 -14.67
CA ASN A 989 -16.80 -10.98 -15.36
C ASN A 989 -16.75 -11.44 -16.82
N SER A 990 -17.78 -12.13 -17.31
CA SER A 990 -17.90 -12.44 -18.74
C SER A 990 -17.85 -11.18 -19.61
N VAL A 991 -18.34 -10.04 -19.11
CA VAL A 991 -18.28 -8.74 -19.80
C VAL A 991 -16.83 -8.32 -20.08
N ALA A 992 -15.97 -8.31 -19.06
CA ALA A 992 -14.55 -7.97 -19.22
C ALA A 992 -13.80 -9.04 -20.06
N GLY A 993 -14.13 -10.32 -19.87
CA GLY A 993 -13.60 -11.42 -20.68
C GLY A 993 -13.95 -11.29 -22.17
N TRP A 994 -15.16 -10.87 -22.52
CA TRP A 994 -15.59 -10.66 -23.89
C TRP A 994 -14.91 -9.45 -24.55
N ILE A 995 -14.76 -8.33 -23.83
CA ILE A 995 -13.97 -7.18 -24.30
C ILE A 995 -12.55 -7.64 -24.67
N ALA A 996 -11.88 -8.38 -23.78
CA ALA A 996 -10.54 -8.92 -24.02
C ALA A 996 -10.50 -9.94 -25.18
N ASN A 997 -11.45 -10.86 -25.26
CA ASN A 997 -11.51 -11.88 -26.31
C ASN A 997 -11.71 -11.27 -27.72
N ILE A 998 -12.49 -10.17 -27.83
CA ILE A 998 -12.79 -9.52 -29.10
C ILE A 998 -11.74 -8.47 -29.49
N LEU A 999 -11.23 -7.69 -28.54
CA LEU A 999 -10.28 -6.58 -28.78
C LEU A 999 -8.81 -6.97 -28.54
N TYR A 1000 -8.56 -8.21 -28.10
CA TYR A 1000 -7.24 -8.80 -27.84
C TYR A 1000 -6.41 -8.08 -26.77
N LEU A 1001 -7.03 -7.90 -25.59
CA LEU A 1001 -6.46 -7.18 -24.43
C LEU A 1001 -6.12 -8.19 -23.31
N LYS A 1002 -4.94 -8.08 -22.69
CA LYS A 1002 -4.40 -9.11 -21.79
C LYS A 1002 -3.79 -8.61 -20.48
N GLY A 1003 -3.64 -7.30 -20.32
CA GLY A 1003 -3.08 -6.68 -19.12
C GLY A 1003 -4.01 -6.76 -17.89
N ILE A 1004 -3.69 -5.96 -16.86
CA ILE A 1004 -4.42 -5.87 -15.59
C ILE A 1004 -5.94 -5.78 -15.79
N ASN A 1005 -6.71 -6.60 -15.08
CA ASN A 1005 -8.17 -6.58 -15.17
C ASN A 1005 -8.91 -6.58 -13.83
N THR A 1006 -10.17 -6.15 -13.87
CA THR A 1006 -11.14 -6.39 -12.79
C THR A 1006 -12.58 -6.35 -13.32
N THR A 1007 -13.52 -6.83 -12.50
CA THR A 1007 -14.95 -6.55 -12.65
C THR A 1007 -15.52 -6.16 -11.29
N LEU A 1008 -16.33 -5.11 -11.24
CA LEU A 1008 -16.86 -4.52 -10.00
C LEU A 1008 -18.38 -4.60 -9.96
N GLY A 1009 -18.93 -5.15 -8.86
CA GLY A 1009 -20.37 -5.38 -8.65
C GLY A 1009 -21.02 -4.38 -7.68
N ASN A 1010 -20.56 -3.14 -7.65
CA ASN A 1010 -20.95 -2.12 -6.68
C ASN A 1010 -22.32 -1.46 -6.93
N GLY A 1011 -23.05 -1.83 -7.99
CA GLY A 1011 -24.37 -1.25 -8.28
C GLY A 1011 -24.31 0.00 -9.14
N PRO A 1012 -25.31 0.89 -9.05
CA PRO A 1012 -25.35 2.11 -9.87
C PRO A 1012 -24.15 3.05 -9.62
N HIS A 1013 -23.82 3.86 -10.63
CA HIS A 1013 -22.69 4.79 -10.72
C HIS A 1013 -21.27 4.20 -10.55
N SER A 1014 -21.15 2.88 -10.33
CA SER A 1014 -19.88 2.17 -10.07
C SER A 1014 -18.86 2.23 -11.22
N GLY A 1015 -19.21 2.70 -12.43
CA GLY A 1015 -18.24 2.97 -13.50
C GLY A 1015 -17.12 3.94 -13.10
N LEU A 1016 -17.38 4.85 -12.14
CA LEU A 1016 -16.35 5.70 -11.54
C LEU A 1016 -15.31 4.91 -10.74
N GLN A 1017 -15.69 3.74 -10.18
CA GLN A 1017 -14.75 2.85 -9.49
C GLN A 1017 -13.90 2.03 -10.46
N ALA A 1018 -14.42 1.67 -11.64
CA ALA A 1018 -13.61 1.07 -12.69
C ALA A 1018 -12.52 2.05 -13.17
N ILE A 1019 -12.87 3.32 -13.34
CA ILE A 1019 -11.94 4.42 -13.65
C ILE A 1019 -10.93 4.62 -12.51
N ALA A 1020 -11.37 4.63 -11.25
CA ALA A 1020 -10.50 4.72 -10.08
C ALA A 1020 -9.50 3.54 -9.95
N PHE A 1021 -9.96 2.31 -10.20
CA PHE A 1021 -9.11 1.12 -10.22
C PHE A 1021 -8.05 1.19 -11.32
N ALA A 1022 -8.42 1.65 -12.52
CA ALA A 1022 -7.47 1.88 -13.60
C ALA A 1022 -6.45 2.97 -13.22
N PHE A 1023 -6.93 4.10 -12.71
CA PHE A 1023 -6.10 5.22 -12.25
C PHE A 1023 -5.03 4.79 -11.24
N ASP A 1024 -5.40 4.05 -10.18
CA ASP A 1024 -4.43 3.62 -9.17
C ASP A 1024 -3.43 2.58 -9.67
N ASN A 1025 -3.86 1.61 -10.48
CA ASN A 1025 -2.93 0.64 -11.06
C ASN A 1025 -1.93 1.30 -12.02
N MET A 1026 -2.35 2.33 -12.77
CA MET A 1026 -1.46 3.10 -13.64
C MET A 1026 -0.58 4.09 -12.86
N LYS A 1027 -1.08 4.70 -11.78
CA LYS A 1027 -0.28 5.47 -10.81
C LYS A 1027 0.84 4.61 -10.20
N LEU A 1028 0.55 3.35 -9.90
CA LEU A 1028 1.53 2.36 -9.41
C LEU A 1028 2.40 1.74 -10.52
N GLY A 1029 2.22 2.12 -11.79
CA GLY A 1029 3.01 1.62 -12.93
C GLY A 1029 2.72 0.16 -13.32
N LYS A 1030 1.57 -0.40 -12.92
CA LYS A 1030 1.19 -1.81 -13.16
C LYS A 1030 0.53 -2.06 -14.52
N SER A 1031 0.04 -1.03 -15.19
CA SER A 1031 -0.49 -1.10 -16.56
C SER A 1031 -0.11 0.15 -17.34
N LYS A 1032 0.03 0.02 -18.66
CA LYS A 1032 0.36 1.12 -19.58
C LYS A 1032 -0.91 1.78 -20.14
N TYR A 1033 -1.82 0.94 -20.64
CA TYR A 1033 -3.12 1.35 -21.16
C TYR A 1033 -4.23 0.65 -20.39
N MET A 1034 -5.33 1.35 -20.09
CA MET A 1034 -6.51 0.77 -19.46
C MET A 1034 -7.78 1.21 -20.20
N VAL A 1035 -8.61 0.26 -20.61
CA VAL A 1035 -10.03 0.53 -20.88
C VAL A 1035 -10.77 0.47 -19.55
N ALA A 1036 -11.47 1.55 -19.19
CA ALA A 1036 -12.16 1.67 -17.91
C ALA A 1036 -13.56 2.27 -18.07
N GLY A 1037 -14.57 1.67 -17.45
CA GLY A 1037 -15.94 2.18 -17.51
C GLY A 1037 -17.00 1.18 -17.04
N ALA A 1038 -18.19 1.24 -17.63
CA ALA A 1038 -19.36 0.50 -17.17
C ALA A 1038 -20.35 0.15 -18.28
N ALA A 1039 -21.21 -0.84 -18.02
CA ALA A 1039 -22.33 -1.23 -18.86
C ALA A 1039 -23.46 -1.89 -18.06
N ASP A 1040 -24.71 -1.68 -18.46
CA ASP A 1040 -25.88 -2.42 -17.99
C ASP A 1040 -26.87 -2.63 -19.16
N GLU A 1041 -27.65 -3.72 -19.11
CA GLU A 1041 -28.72 -4.06 -20.07
C GLU A 1041 -30.07 -4.17 -19.35
N ILE A 1042 -31.19 -3.86 -20.03
CA ILE A 1042 -32.52 -4.01 -19.44
C ILE A 1042 -33.03 -5.42 -19.75
N ASP A 1043 -32.91 -6.32 -18.79
CA ASP A 1043 -33.46 -7.68 -18.87
C ASP A 1043 -34.91 -7.77 -18.36
N LYS A 1044 -35.65 -8.75 -18.87
CA LYS A 1044 -37.06 -9.03 -18.53
C LYS A 1044 -37.29 -9.26 -17.04
N GLN A 1045 -36.39 -9.93 -16.34
CA GLN A 1045 -36.53 -10.20 -14.89
C GLN A 1045 -36.25 -8.95 -14.06
N THR A 1046 -35.20 -8.18 -14.38
CA THR A 1046 -34.90 -6.93 -13.68
C THR A 1046 -36.00 -5.90 -13.92
N PHE A 1047 -36.49 -5.72 -15.15
CA PHE A 1047 -37.60 -4.79 -15.42
C PHE A 1047 -38.87 -5.18 -14.66
N TYR A 1048 -39.24 -6.46 -14.67
CA TYR A 1048 -40.37 -7.00 -13.88
C TYR A 1048 -40.20 -6.75 -12.37
N ASN A 1049 -39.00 -7.01 -11.81
CA ASN A 1049 -38.72 -6.78 -10.40
C ASN A 1049 -38.89 -5.30 -10.01
N TYR A 1050 -38.35 -4.38 -10.82
CA TYR A 1050 -38.46 -2.94 -10.58
C TYR A 1050 -39.91 -2.44 -10.69
N ASP A 1051 -40.71 -2.94 -11.63
CA ASP A 1051 -42.14 -2.59 -11.75
C ASP A 1051 -42.97 -3.12 -10.55
N LEU A 1052 -42.77 -4.39 -10.19
CA LEU A 1052 -43.45 -5.06 -9.07
C LEU A 1052 -43.22 -4.37 -7.72
N LEU A 1053 -42.05 -3.76 -7.53
CA LEU A 1053 -41.70 -2.99 -6.34
C LEU A 1053 -42.13 -1.51 -6.43
N GLY A 1054 -42.73 -1.08 -7.54
CA GLY A 1054 -43.17 0.30 -7.75
C GLY A 1054 -42.04 1.30 -8.01
N HIS A 1055 -40.85 0.80 -8.39
CA HIS A 1055 -39.64 1.60 -8.63
C HIS A 1055 -39.56 2.20 -10.05
N LEU A 1056 -40.61 2.06 -10.86
CA LEU A 1056 -40.69 2.65 -12.21
C LEU A 1056 -41.76 3.74 -12.28
N TYR A 1057 -41.52 4.73 -13.15
CA TYR A 1057 -42.57 5.66 -13.58
C TYR A 1057 -43.48 5.02 -14.63
N THR A 1058 -44.73 5.49 -14.74
CA THR A 1058 -45.75 4.95 -15.64
C THR A 1058 -46.58 6.05 -16.31
N GLY A 1059 -47.17 5.77 -17.48
CA GLY A 1059 -48.07 6.68 -18.20
C GLY A 1059 -47.36 7.94 -18.75
N GLU A 1060 -47.85 9.12 -18.40
CA GLU A 1060 -47.17 10.37 -18.79
C GLU A 1060 -45.89 10.61 -17.97
N LYS A 1061 -45.76 10.03 -16.76
CA LYS A 1061 -44.59 10.27 -15.89
C LYS A 1061 -43.31 9.64 -16.45
N GLU A 1062 -43.42 8.53 -17.17
CA GLU A 1062 -42.29 7.90 -17.89
C GLU A 1062 -41.92 8.70 -19.14
N LYS A 1063 -42.88 9.08 -19.99
CA LYS A 1063 -42.64 9.85 -21.22
C LYS A 1063 -41.91 11.17 -20.98
N GLU A 1064 -42.32 11.92 -19.95
CA GLU A 1064 -41.69 13.20 -19.61
C GLU A 1064 -40.24 13.07 -19.11
N TYR A 1065 -39.89 11.92 -18.50
CA TYR A 1065 -38.84 11.69 -17.51
C TYR A 1065 -38.06 12.93 -17.05
N LYS A 1066 -38.50 13.50 -15.92
CA LYS A 1066 -37.96 14.74 -15.31
C LYS A 1066 -37.87 14.56 -13.78
N TYR A 1067 -37.16 15.45 -13.12
CA TYR A 1067 -37.03 15.48 -11.66
C TYR A 1067 -38.38 15.65 -10.96
N ARG A 1068 -38.59 14.90 -9.87
CA ARG A 1068 -39.81 14.94 -9.03
C ARG A 1068 -39.38 14.75 -7.55
N PRO A 1069 -39.36 15.81 -6.72
CA PRO A 1069 -38.81 15.74 -5.36
C PRO A 1069 -39.64 14.86 -4.41
N ASP A 1070 -40.93 14.67 -4.66
CA ASP A 1070 -41.87 14.01 -3.75
C ASP A 1070 -42.03 12.49 -4.00
N GLU A 1071 -41.35 11.93 -5.01
CA GLU A 1071 -41.45 10.51 -5.38
C GLU A 1071 -40.24 9.74 -4.82
N THR A 1072 -40.48 8.60 -4.18
CA THR A 1072 -39.42 7.70 -3.65
C THR A 1072 -39.08 6.60 -4.65
N LYS A 1073 -37.79 6.23 -4.73
CA LYS A 1073 -37.18 5.16 -5.56
C LYS A 1073 -37.49 5.10 -7.07
N LYS A 1074 -38.42 5.89 -7.61
CA LYS A 1074 -38.86 5.78 -9.01
C LYS A 1074 -37.83 6.29 -10.01
N LYS A 1075 -37.73 5.63 -11.15
CA LYS A 1075 -36.89 6.02 -12.29
C LYS A 1075 -37.49 5.56 -13.62
N VAL A 1076 -36.91 6.00 -14.72
CA VAL A 1076 -37.07 5.35 -16.03
C VAL A 1076 -35.72 4.71 -16.32
N LEU A 1077 -35.67 3.39 -16.51
CA LEU A 1077 -34.42 2.69 -16.78
C LEU A 1077 -33.88 3.04 -18.17
N GLY A 1078 -32.56 2.92 -18.33
CA GLY A 1078 -31.89 2.95 -19.63
C GLY A 1078 -30.87 1.81 -19.71
N GLU A 1079 -30.47 1.44 -20.91
CA GLU A 1079 -29.35 0.52 -21.14
C GLU A 1079 -28.27 1.15 -22.02
N GLY A 1080 -27.07 0.60 -21.94
CA GLY A 1080 -25.91 1.14 -22.66
C GLY A 1080 -24.59 0.85 -21.96
N ALA A 1081 -23.52 1.43 -22.52
CA ALA A 1081 -22.16 1.32 -22.02
C ALA A 1081 -21.38 2.61 -22.28
N ALA A 1082 -20.49 2.97 -21.36
CA ALA A 1082 -19.57 4.09 -21.52
C ALA A 1082 -18.19 3.66 -21.01
N MET A 1083 -17.16 3.85 -21.85
CA MET A 1083 -15.79 3.40 -21.63
C MET A 1083 -14.81 4.51 -22.01
N PHE A 1084 -13.81 4.73 -21.19
CA PHE A 1084 -12.67 5.59 -21.48
C PHE A 1084 -11.44 4.73 -21.77
N LEU A 1085 -10.59 5.16 -22.68
CA LEU A 1085 -9.20 4.69 -22.73
C LEU A 1085 -8.32 5.68 -21.96
N MET A 1086 -7.52 5.13 -21.05
CA MET A 1086 -6.62 5.86 -20.17
C MET A 1086 -5.17 5.45 -20.44
N GLU A 1087 -4.26 6.42 -20.45
CA GLU A 1087 -2.81 6.20 -20.55
C GLU A 1087 -2.01 7.19 -19.69
N THR A 1088 -0.69 7.07 -19.63
CA THR A 1088 0.14 8.07 -18.95
C THR A 1088 0.27 9.34 -19.80
N LEU A 1089 0.37 10.51 -19.16
CA LEU A 1089 0.59 11.79 -19.84
C LEU A 1089 1.90 11.78 -20.66
N THR A 1090 2.90 11.00 -20.23
CA THR A 1090 4.15 10.80 -20.97
C THR A 1090 3.89 10.07 -22.28
N ASP A 1091 3.23 8.91 -22.23
CA ASP A 1091 2.89 8.12 -23.43
C ASP A 1091 2.00 8.92 -24.40
N ALA A 1092 1.00 9.62 -23.85
CA ALA A 1092 0.12 10.50 -24.61
C ALA A 1092 0.90 11.61 -25.33
N LYS A 1093 1.87 12.24 -24.66
CA LYS A 1093 2.74 13.28 -25.26
C LYS A 1093 3.69 12.68 -26.30
N GLU A 1094 4.31 11.53 -26.04
CA GLU A 1094 5.24 10.85 -26.96
C GLU A 1094 4.58 10.48 -28.31
N ARG A 1095 3.29 10.11 -28.29
CA ARG A 1095 2.53 9.71 -29.48
C ARG A 1095 1.60 10.79 -30.05
N SER A 1096 1.66 12.03 -29.53
CA SER A 1096 0.76 13.14 -29.89
C SER A 1096 -0.74 12.78 -29.79
N ALA A 1097 -1.14 12.10 -28.72
CA ALA A 1097 -2.51 11.69 -28.48
C ALA A 1097 -3.47 12.88 -28.24
N PRO A 1098 -4.74 12.78 -28.62
CA PRO A 1098 -5.76 13.68 -28.08
C PRO A 1098 -5.90 13.43 -26.58
N VAL A 1099 -5.73 14.46 -25.75
CA VAL A 1099 -6.15 14.43 -24.33
C VAL A 1099 -7.51 15.10 -24.20
N PHE A 1100 -8.45 14.40 -23.58
CA PHE A 1100 -9.80 14.90 -23.23
C PHE A 1100 -9.84 15.45 -21.80
N GLY A 1101 -9.01 14.92 -20.91
CA GLY A 1101 -8.81 15.41 -19.54
C GLY A 1101 -7.78 14.58 -18.78
N GLU A 1102 -7.19 15.18 -17.75
CA GLU A 1102 -6.37 14.52 -16.73
C GLU A 1102 -7.22 14.22 -15.50
N ILE A 1103 -7.05 13.02 -14.92
CA ILE A 1103 -7.66 12.68 -13.63
C ILE A 1103 -6.71 13.12 -12.52
N LEU A 1104 -7.19 13.95 -11.59
CA LEU A 1104 -6.41 14.44 -10.47
C LEU A 1104 -6.53 13.52 -9.26
N GLY A 1105 -7.77 13.19 -8.87
CA GLY A 1105 -8.06 12.33 -7.72
C GLY A 1105 -9.52 11.91 -7.64
N TYR A 1106 -9.81 10.97 -6.74
CA TYR A 1106 -11.16 10.44 -6.52
C TYR A 1106 -11.41 10.10 -5.04
N ALA A 1107 -12.67 10.00 -4.68
CA ALA A 1107 -13.12 9.34 -3.46
C ALA A 1107 -14.47 8.63 -3.69
N LEU A 1108 -14.77 7.69 -2.81
CA LEU A 1108 -16.00 6.91 -2.81
C LEU A 1108 -16.33 6.55 -1.36
N SER A 1109 -17.61 6.37 -1.04
CA SER A 1109 -18.00 5.74 0.23
C SER A 1109 -19.34 5.04 0.10
N CYS A 1110 -19.67 4.18 1.07
CA CYS A 1110 -21.02 3.70 1.30
C CYS A 1110 -21.47 4.13 2.69
N GLU A 1111 -22.71 4.62 2.78
CA GLU A 1111 -23.38 5.04 4.01
C GLU A 1111 -23.82 3.84 4.86
N SER A 1112 -23.99 4.10 6.15
CA SER A 1112 -24.68 3.21 7.08
C SER A 1112 -26.22 3.29 6.95
N GLY A 1113 -26.96 2.73 7.92
CA GLY A 1113 -28.41 2.79 8.00
C GLY A 1113 -29.12 1.51 7.54
N THR A 1114 -30.46 1.53 7.54
CA THR A 1114 -31.30 0.33 7.39
C THR A 1114 -31.14 -0.37 6.03
N PHE A 1115 -31.09 -1.69 6.04
CA PHE A 1115 -31.08 -2.52 4.82
C PHE A 1115 -32.36 -2.28 4.00
N GLY A 1116 -32.27 -2.29 2.66
CA GLY A 1116 -33.41 -2.01 1.76
C GLY A 1116 -33.99 -0.58 1.76
N SER A 1117 -33.52 0.33 2.64
CA SER A 1117 -34.06 1.69 2.75
C SER A 1117 -33.31 2.71 1.88
N GLN A 1118 -34.00 3.77 1.43
CA GLN A 1118 -33.38 4.90 0.73
C GLN A 1118 -32.56 5.74 1.73
N CYS A 1119 -31.32 6.09 1.37
CA CYS A 1119 -30.40 6.82 2.25
C CYS A 1119 -30.31 8.28 1.79
N LEU A 1120 -31.06 9.18 2.44
CA LEU A 1120 -31.35 10.54 1.94
C LEU A 1120 -30.44 11.66 2.50
N ASP A 1121 -29.51 11.35 3.40
CA ASP A 1121 -28.68 12.36 4.07
C ASP A 1121 -27.47 12.79 3.20
N PRO A 1122 -27.32 14.09 2.83
CA PRO A 1122 -26.22 14.55 1.99
C PRO A 1122 -24.84 14.53 2.68
N GLN A 1123 -24.74 14.40 4.00
CA GLN A 1123 -23.47 14.57 4.75
C GLN A 1123 -22.34 13.66 4.24
N GLN A 1124 -22.62 12.38 3.99
CA GLN A 1124 -21.58 11.43 3.58
C GLN A 1124 -21.19 11.62 2.09
N LEU A 1125 -22.09 12.15 1.26
CA LEU A 1125 -21.77 12.60 -0.10
C LEU A 1125 -20.85 13.84 -0.07
N GLU A 1126 -21.13 14.80 0.82
CA GLU A 1126 -20.30 15.98 1.04
C GLU A 1126 -18.89 15.61 1.53
N LEU A 1127 -18.78 14.70 2.50
CA LEU A 1127 -17.49 14.18 2.95
C LEU A 1127 -16.74 13.45 1.83
N THR A 1128 -17.44 12.72 0.96
CA THR A 1128 -16.85 12.06 -0.22
C THR A 1128 -16.31 13.10 -1.21
N MET A 1129 -17.05 14.17 -1.49
CA MET A 1129 -16.59 15.29 -2.32
C MET A 1129 -15.34 15.96 -1.74
N ILE A 1130 -15.36 16.32 -0.45
CA ILE A 1130 -14.22 16.96 0.24
C ILE A 1130 -12.98 16.04 0.20
N LYS A 1131 -13.18 14.72 0.38
CA LYS A 1131 -12.10 13.71 0.28
C LYS A 1131 -11.54 13.59 -1.14
N ALA A 1132 -12.35 13.75 -2.19
CA ALA A 1132 -11.90 13.78 -3.57
C ALA A 1132 -11.11 15.06 -3.90
N LEU A 1133 -11.60 16.23 -3.48
CA LEU A 1133 -10.93 17.52 -3.63
C LEU A 1133 -9.57 17.53 -2.90
N LYS A 1134 -9.53 17.10 -1.64
CA LYS A 1134 -8.31 16.90 -0.82
C LYS A 1134 -7.28 15.97 -1.47
N ARG A 1135 -7.73 14.92 -2.17
CA ARG A 1135 -6.86 13.99 -2.95
C ARG A 1135 -6.44 14.55 -4.33
N SER A 1136 -6.98 15.69 -4.73
CA SER A 1136 -6.74 16.35 -6.03
C SER A 1136 -6.00 17.68 -5.91
N GLU A 1137 -5.67 18.09 -4.68
CA GLU A 1137 -4.99 19.36 -4.36
C GLU A 1137 -5.74 20.63 -4.81
N LEU A 1138 -7.08 20.56 -4.89
CA LEU A 1138 -7.98 21.68 -5.26
C LEU A 1138 -9.01 21.98 -4.16
N THR A 1139 -9.57 23.20 -4.16
CA THR A 1139 -10.75 23.60 -3.37
C THR A 1139 -12.06 23.53 -4.18
N TYR A 1140 -13.21 23.74 -3.53
CA TYR A 1140 -14.52 23.72 -4.23
C TYR A 1140 -14.78 25.04 -5.00
N GLU A 1141 -14.16 26.14 -4.59
CA GLU A 1141 -14.18 27.41 -5.31
C GLU A 1141 -13.60 27.25 -6.73
N GLU A 1142 -12.55 26.45 -6.88
CA GLU A 1142 -11.81 26.24 -8.13
C GLU A 1142 -12.50 25.32 -9.16
N ILE A 1143 -13.56 24.61 -8.79
CA ILE A 1143 -14.34 23.76 -9.71
C ILE A 1143 -15.15 24.65 -10.67
N ASP A 1144 -15.09 24.43 -11.98
CA ASP A 1144 -15.85 25.23 -12.96
C ASP A 1144 -17.22 24.61 -13.31
N MET A 1145 -17.33 23.28 -13.23
CA MET A 1145 -18.51 22.51 -13.69
C MET A 1145 -18.72 21.25 -12.84
N VAL A 1146 -19.99 20.87 -12.64
CA VAL A 1146 -20.40 19.64 -11.93
C VAL A 1146 -21.11 18.68 -12.90
N VAL A 1147 -20.70 17.41 -12.89
CA VAL A 1147 -21.34 16.32 -13.65
C VAL A 1147 -22.05 15.36 -12.70
N TRP A 1148 -23.30 15.01 -12.99
CA TRP A 1148 -24.09 14.10 -12.17
C TRP A 1148 -24.98 13.14 -12.99
N ALA A 1149 -25.55 12.15 -12.30
CA ALA A 1149 -26.51 11.20 -12.84
C ALA A 1149 -27.73 11.11 -11.90
N PRO A 1150 -28.76 11.93 -12.11
CA PRO A 1150 -29.98 11.91 -11.32
C PRO A 1150 -30.88 10.71 -11.68
N GLN A 1151 -31.65 10.25 -10.71
CA GLN A 1151 -32.65 9.19 -10.87
C GLN A 1151 -34.03 9.72 -11.24
N GLY A 1152 -34.26 11.03 -11.11
CA GLY A 1152 -35.55 11.70 -11.29
C GLY A 1152 -36.47 11.60 -10.07
N ASN A 1153 -35.93 11.45 -8.87
CA ASN A 1153 -36.68 11.21 -7.63
C ASN A 1153 -36.01 11.85 -6.40
N VAL A 1154 -36.65 11.75 -5.22
CA VAL A 1154 -36.20 12.37 -3.95
C VAL A 1154 -34.72 12.17 -3.61
N GLN A 1155 -34.08 11.08 -4.05
CA GLN A 1155 -32.64 10.82 -3.83
C GLN A 1155 -31.74 11.92 -4.41
N ASP A 1156 -32.17 12.57 -5.49
CA ASP A 1156 -31.40 13.60 -6.19
C ASP A 1156 -31.22 14.86 -5.34
N ASN A 1157 -32.09 15.09 -4.33
CA ASN A 1157 -31.93 16.16 -3.34
C ASN A 1157 -30.56 16.12 -2.65
N LYS A 1158 -29.90 14.97 -2.54
CA LYS A 1158 -28.56 14.88 -1.93
C LYS A 1158 -27.52 15.64 -2.75
N VAL A 1159 -27.48 15.38 -4.05
CA VAL A 1159 -26.53 16.05 -4.97
C VAL A 1159 -26.92 17.52 -5.13
N LEU A 1160 -28.22 17.82 -5.23
CA LEU A 1160 -28.72 19.20 -5.28
C LEU A 1160 -28.37 19.99 -4.01
N SER A 1161 -28.49 19.43 -2.81
CA SER A 1161 -28.13 20.11 -1.55
C SER A 1161 -26.64 20.46 -1.48
N VAL A 1162 -25.76 19.54 -1.89
CA VAL A 1162 -24.31 19.79 -1.95
C VAL A 1162 -23.99 20.81 -3.06
N TYR A 1163 -24.68 20.73 -4.21
CA TYR A 1163 -24.54 21.67 -5.32
C TYR A 1163 -24.97 23.10 -4.94
N GLU A 1164 -26.14 23.28 -4.33
CA GLU A 1164 -26.64 24.59 -3.89
C GLU A 1164 -25.76 25.22 -2.80
N LYS A 1165 -25.11 24.39 -1.97
CA LYS A 1165 -24.20 24.81 -0.89
C LYS A 1165 -22.83 25.27 -1.40
N TYR A 1166 -22.28 24.65 -2.46
CA TYR A 1166 -20.88 24.85 -2.89
C TYR A 1166 -20.68 25.34 -4.32
N PHE A 1167 -21.63 25.10 -5.22
CA PHE A 1167 -21.46 25.31 -6.68
C PHE A 1167 -22.61 26.08 -7.34
N ASN A 1168 -23.50 26.70 -6.56
CA ASN A 1168 -24.67 27.42 -7.07
C ASN A 1168 -24.29 28.46 -8.15
N GLY A 1169 -24.86 28.29 -9.35
CA GLY A 1169 -24.58 29.14 -10.52
C GLY A 1169 -23.45 28.65 -11.43
N LYS A 1170 -22.79 27.54 -11.09
CA LYS A 1170 -21.85 26.81 -11.98
C LYS A 1170 -22.63 25.73 -12.75
N PRO A 1171 -22.30 25.43 -14.02
CA PRO A 1171 -23.05 24.44 -14.80
C PRO A 1171 -23.12 23.05 -14.13
N LEU A 1172 -24.34 22.55 -13.93
CA LEU A 1172 -24.64 21.19 -13.46
C LEU A 1172 -25.21 20.39 -14.63
N ILE A 1173 -24.56 19.32 -15.08
CA ILE A 1173 -24.89 18.65 -16.35
C ILE A 1173 -25.06 17.13 -16.26
N THR A 1174 -25.98 16.62 -17.07
CA THR A 1174 -26.33 15.20 -17.19
C THR A 1174 -26.94 14.87 -18.56
N ASN A 1175 -26.87 13.61 -18.98
CA ASN A 1175 -27.66 13.07 -20.09
C ASN A 1175 -28.74 12.06 -19.64
N THR A 1176 -28.87 11.80 -18.34
CA THR A 1176 -29.68 10.70 -17.83
C THR A 1176 -31.18 10.87 -18.10
N PHE A 1177 -31.69 12.12 -18.12
CA PHE A 1177 -33.06 12.43 -18.52
C PHE A 1177 -33.33 12.32 -20.04
N ASN A 1178 -32.31 12.03 -20.85
CA ASN A 1178 -32.41 11.76 -22.29
C ASN A 1178 -32.26 10.27 -22.61
N THR A 1179 -31.33 9.60 -21.92
CA THR A 1179 -30.98 8.19 -22.12
C THR A 1179 -31.83 7.21 -21.31
N GLY A 1180 -32.39 7.66 -20.18
CA GLY A 1180 -32.84 6.79 -19.09
C GLY A 1180 -31.69 6.50 -18.12
N TYR A 1181 -32.03 5.97 -16.94
CA TYR A 1181 -31.07 5.61 -15.88
C TYR A 1181 -30.33 4.32 -16.22
N ILE A 1182 -29.16 4.45 -16.86
CA ILE A 1182 -28.21 3.36 -17.20
C ILE A 1182 -27.35 2.97 -15.98
N GLU A 1183 -27.98 2.80 -14.82
CA GLU A 1183 -27.39 2.41 -13.52
C GLU A 1183 -25.88 2.67 -13.34
N SER A 1184 -25.00 1.69 -13.60
CA SER A 1184 -23.53 1.81 -13.39
C SER A 1184 -22.83 2.81 -14.32
N SER A 1185 -23.42 3.06 -15.49
CA SER A 1185 -22.88 3.81 -16.62
C SER A 1185 -23.37 5.26 -16.71
N SER A 1186 -24.55 5.60 -16.16
CA SER A 1186 -25.21 6.92 -16.30
C SER A 1186 -24.27 8.13 -16.15
N VAL A 1187 -23.41 8.11 -15.12
CA VAL A 1187 -22.49 9.22 -14.81
C VAL A 1187 -21.24 9.25 -15.71
N VAL A 1188 -20.75 8.08 -16.14
CA VAL A 1188 -19.62 7.96 -17.08
C VAL A 1188 -20.06 8.40 -18.48
N SER A 1189 -21.30 8.06 -18.86
CA SER A 1189 -21.98 8.53 -20.07
C SER A 1189 -22.10 10.07 -20.09
N SER A 1190 -22.61 10.67 -19.02
CA SER A 1190 -22.70 12.13 -18.87
C SER A 1190 -21.32 12.82 -18.94
N LEU A 1191 -20.31 12.26 -18.25
CA LEU A 1191 -18.94 12.78 -18.27
C LEU A 1191 -18.28 12.66 -19.65
N GLY A 1192 -18.49 11.54 -20.36
CA GLY A 1192 -17.94 11.31 -21.69
C GLY A 1192 -18.44 12.33 -22.71
N CYS A 1193 -19.74 12.61 -22.73
CA CYS A 1193 -20.31 13.69 -23.55
C CYS A 1193 -19.70 15.05 -23.19
N ALA A 1194 -19.57 15.36 -21.90
CA ALA A 1194 -19.06 16.64 -21.42
C ALA A 1194 -17.60 16.89 -21.84
N LEU A 1195 -16.73 15.92 -21.60
CA LEU A 1195 -15.31 15.97 -21.98
C LEU A 1195 -15.14 16.10 -23.50
N TYR A 1196 -15.97 15.39 -24.29
CA TYR A 1196 -15.92 15.48 -25.76
C TYR A 1196 -16.35 16.87 -26.26
N CYS A 1197 -17.45 17.45 -25.75
CA CYS A 1197 -17.84 18.82 -26.08
C CYS A 1197 -16.74 19.83 -25.76
N LEU A 1198 -16.19 19.75 -24.54
CA LEU A 1198 -15.11 20.62 -24.06
C LEU A 1198 -13.79 20.45 -24.84
N LYS A 1199 -13.55 19.25 -25.38
CA LYS A 1199 -12.39 18.95 -26.22
C LYS A 1199 -12.51 19.58 -27.61
N GLU A 1200 -13.64 19.35 -28.27
CA GLU A 1200 -13.89 19.79 -29.66
C GLU A 1200 -14.38 21.25 -29.76
N GLY A 1201 -14.58 21.94 -28.64
CA GLY A 1201 -15.08 23.32 -28.61
C GLY A 1201 -16.57 23.43 -28.96
N LEU A 1202 -17.32 22.34 -28.81
CA LEU A 1202 -18.76 22.29 -29.03
C LEU A 1202 -19.50 22.83 -27.79
N PRO A 1203 -20.68 23.46 -27.96
CA PRO A 1203 -21.53 23.80 -26.83
C PRO A 1203 -21.96 22.54 -26.05
N LEU A 1204 -22.18 22.69 -24.75
CA LEU A 1204 -22.89 21.68 -23.96
C LEU A 1204 -24.36 21.61 -24.43
N TRP A 1205 -24.97 20.43 -24.31
CA TRP A 1205 -26.34 20.21 -24.77
C TRP A 1205 -27.38 20.85 -23.82
N PRO A 1206 -28.57 21.22 -24.31
CA PRO A 1206 -29.66 21.69 -23.47
C PRO A 1206 -30.02 20.64 -22.41
N GLN A 1207 -30.05 21.05 -21.14
CA GLN A 1207 -30.49 20.16 -20.06
C GLN A 1207 -32.02 20.08 -20.04
N VAL A 1208 -32.56 18.92 -19.68
CA VAL A 1208 -34.00 18.61 -19.73
C VAL A 1208 -34.49 17.98 -18.43
N THR A 1209 -33.97 18.50 -17.31
CA THR A 1209 -34.16 18.01 -15.95
C THR A 1209 -35.53 18.35 -15.35
N GLY A 1210 -36.17 19.43 -15.81
CA GLY A 1210 -37.33 20.03 -15.18
C GLY A 1210 -36.99 21.05 -14.08
N ILE A 1211 -35.70 21.26 -13.78
CA ILE A 1211 -35.21 22.22 -12.78
C ILE A 1211 -34.78 23.49 -13.51
N GLN A 1212 -35.55 24.58 -13.39
CA GLN A 1212 -35.32 25.79 -14.20
C GLN A 1212 -33.95 26.45 -14.00
N SER A 1213 -33.35 26.33 -12.80
CA SER A 1213 -32.00 26.83 -12.51
C SER A 1213 -30.87 26.00 -13.14
N VAL A 1214 -31.16 24.77 -13.56
CA VAL A 1214 -30.23 23.88 -14.27
C VAL A 1214 -30.48 23.92 -15.78
N ASP A 1215 -31.75 23.87 -16.20
CA ASP A 1215 -32.14 23.82 -17.61
C ASP A 1215 -31.85 25.13 -18.38
N ASN A 1216 -31.74 26.27 -17.68
CA ASN A 1216 -31.43 27.58 -18.27
C ASN A 1216 -30.01 28.10 -17.92
N ILE A 1217 -29.08 27.24 -17.47
CA ILE A 1217 -27.78 27.71 -16.98
C ILE A 1217 -26.82 28.08 -18.12
N GLU A 1218 -26.33 29.32 -18.13
CA GLU A 1218 -25.33 29.79 -19.09
C GLU A 1218 -23.91 29.37 -18.67
N VAL A 1219 -23.17 28.72 -19.56
CA VAL A 1219 -21.73 28.47 -19.39
C VAL A 1219 -20.98 29.81 -19.50
N LYS A 1220 -20.26 30.19 -18.42
CA LYS A 1220 -19.53 31.45 -18.32
C LYS A 1220 -18.05 31.18 -18.03
N GLY A 1221 -17.16 31.84 -18.77
CA GLY A 1221 -15.72 31.62 -18.69
C GLY A 1221 -15.26 30.36 -19.42
N GLU A 1222 -14.03 29.92 -19.11
CA GLU A 1222 -13.49 28.66 -19.63
C GLU A 1222 -13.56 27.59 -18.54
N ILE A 1223 -14.27 26.48 -18.81
CA ILE A 1223 -14.24 25.30 -17.95
C ILE A 1223 -12.87 24.63 -18.05
N ASN A 1224 -12.19 24.48 -16.93
CA ASN A 1224 -10.94 23.74 -16.78
C ASN A 1224 -11.10 22.63 -15.73
N ASN A 1225 -11.53 22.93 -14.51
CA ASN A 1225 -11.72 21.96 -13.43
C ASN A 1225 -13.15 21.39 -13.42
N ILE A 1226 -13.28 20.07 -13.38
CA ILE A 1226 -14.55 19.34 -13.48
C ILE A 1226 -14.70 18.42 -12.28
N LEU A 1227 -15.78 18.61 -11.52
CA LEU A 1227 -16.18 17.71 -10.44
C LEU A 1227 -17.25 16.75 -10.95
N VAL A 1228 -17.07 15.46 -10.72
CA VAL A 1228 -18.16 14.47 -10.77
C VAL A 1228 -18.68 14.28 -9.37
N LEU A 1229 -20.01 14.27 -9.21
CA LEU A 1229 -20.67 14.03 -7.93
C LEU A 1229 -21.92 13.18 -8.13
N SER A 1230 -21.99 12.02 -7.46
CA SER A 1230 -23.15 11.13 -7.58
C SER A 1230 -23.40 10.30 -6.32
N SER A 1231 -24.66 9.95 -6.09
CA SER A 1231 -25.15 9.12 -4.99
C SER A 1231 -26.19 8.13 -5.50
N THR A 1232 -26.38 6.99 -4.84
CA THR A 1232 -27.40 5.97 -5.18
C THR A 1232 -28.41 5.82 -4.05
N ASP A 1233 -29.58 5.22 -4.33
CA ASP A 1233 -30.63 4.94 -3.33
C ASP A 1233 -30.09 4.28 -2.05
N LEU A 1234 -29.09 3.42 -2.17
CA LEU A 1234 -28.52 2.62 -1.09
C LEU A 1234 -27.31 3.29 -0.40
N GLY A 1235 -27.10 4.58 -0.66
CA GLY A 1235 -26.07 5.38 0.00
C GLY A 1235 -24.65 5.14 -0.50
N TYR A 1236 -24.47 4.58 -1.70
CA TYR A 1236 -23.16 4.59 -2.36
C TYR A 1236 -22.92 5.96 -2.98
N ASN A 1237 -21.80 6.59 -2.62
CA ASN A 1237 -21.38 7.92 -3.05
C ASN A 1237 -20.07 7.84 -3.82
N TYR A 1238 -19.96 8.63 -4.89
CA TYR A 1238 -18.76 8.70 -5.71
C TYR A 1238 -18.44 10.15 -6.08
N SER A 1239 -17.16 10.50 -6.03
CA SER A 1239 -16.66 11.77 -6.57
C SER A 1239 -15.31 11.59 -7.24
N LEU A 1240 -15.15 12.25 -8.39
CA LEU A 1240 -13.96 12.20 -9.25
C LEU A 1240 -13.66 13.63 -9.70
N VAL A 1241 -12.40 14.05 -9.64
CA VAL A 1241 -11.97 15.39 -10.04
C VAL A 1241 -11.03 15.28 -11.24
N LEU A 1242 -11.32 16.07 -12.27
CA LEU A 1242 -10.55 16.11 -13.51
C LEU A 1242 -10.17 17.55 -13.85
N ASN A 1243 -9.06 17.74 -14.56
CA ASN A 1243 -8.83 18.97 -15.32
C ASN A 1243 -8.88 18.67 -16.83
N ARG A 1244 -9.58 19.50 -17.59
CA ARG A 1244 -9.72 19.43 -19.06
C ARG A 1244 -8.37 19.51 -19.79
N LYS A 1245 -7.41 20.24 -19.23
CA LYS A 1245 -6.04 20.37 -19.73
C LYS A 1245 -5.08 19.74 -18.71
N PRO A 1246 -4.03 19.03 -19.14
CA PRO A 1246 -2.95 18.67 -18.23
C PRO A 1246 -2.34 19.94 -17.64
N ILE A 1247 -2.28 20.03 -16.31
CA ILE A 1247 -1.60 21.12 -15.58
C ILE A 1247 -0.12 21.15 -16.01
N GLU A 1248 0.53 22.29 -16.20
CA GLU A 1248 1.92 22.27 -16.71
C GLU A 1248 2.95 21.77 -15.67
#